data_AF-A0A7R7VNI4-F1
#
_entry.id   AF-A0A7R7VNI4-F1
#
_cell.length_a   1.000
_cell.length_b   1.000
_cell.length_c   1.000
_cell.angle_alpha   90.00
_cell.angle_beta   90.00
_cell.angle_gamma   90.00
#
_symmetry.space_group_name_H-M   'P 1'
#
loop_
_entity.id
_entity.type
_entity.pdbx_description
1 polymer ?
#
loop_
_entity_poly.entity_id
_entity_poly.type
_entity_poly.pdbx_seq_one_letter_code
_entity_poly.pdbx_strand_id
1 'polypeptide(L)'
;MSRPRTRKLWCAVPSNLREPFSVVCFSDQDDIETLKEKIWEKIKERIKDTAPHYSNLTLYSPVVQLNHEEQFRIDDGEFLHPRRMITSNPLFPESKDPNVDIVVVVSGDTTARKRKRSESQGANIPWTRPITKNQLICPREHTVSKLATILDEVNIVHVRGTPASGKTRLSELLRDYYHKEGRKVSLIKEWETLNHMNPWHSLVKLVEKWNEETQDAPTMTSLQSEQDLSWVLTSNTVILVDEAQATYNDDALWNTIFKERLTPSVYKFKLCLFCSYGSPVTGPDQTFFTPVRFSDQQRISLTPQSQEDSPPIGLFYDKEEFKDVVSRLLTFYYEERFNFNEGALEYIFALSNGHPGAVTSIVDVLYEAYRQDIKHGHIRTLTEDHVIWFLEDAATVFDKLSTRPIYRSFPDISRATNGISNTLCKITEEGSIPFDINDASINFCYQKGWIHRVALDGDDIAVLPSRLHEKYIEYSIGTMSLPLPARFDSLPKLCKEILSKFSIMNLRHSVEGRKMSSASQPRPVEAQYQDEFYRGFNHVAGRGVLISSEWSRTKDSRVDFYIPEKKWVIELLRNHDKVDEHISQFKEGGKYHPWLKENMVEDWIIIDCATSLPTKGFSEPRLWHAVFINDYSELQLYNHQKALMMSVHLHN
;
A
#
# COMPACT_ATOMS: atom_id res chain seq x y z
N MET A 1 -36.36 2.64 36.16
CA MET A 1 -35.95 3.70 37.11
C MET A 1 -35.83 5.00 36.33
N SER A 2 -36.51 6.07 36.76
CA SER A 2 -36.39 7.39 36.13
C SER A 2 -34.96 7.91 36.30
N ARG A 3 -34.31 8.28 35.19
CA ARG A 3 -32.93 8.81 35.19
C ARG A 3 -32.82 10.02 36.14
N PRO A 4 -31.72 10.18 36.89
CA PRO A 4 -31.51 11.37 37.71
C PRO A 4 -31.55 12.62 36.83
N ARG A 5 -32.29 13.66 37.26
CA ARG A 5 -32.48 14.93 36.53
C ARG A 5 -31.20 15.76 36.43
N THR A 6 -30.22 15.49 37.28
CA THR A 6 -28.98 16.25 37.41
C THR A 6 -27.80 15.29 37.36
N ARG A 7 -26.82 15.56 36.50
CA ARG A 7 -25.58 14.78 36.32
C ARG A 7 -24.36 15.67 36.44
N LYS A 8 -23.21 15.09 36.80
CA LYS A 8 -21.93 15.80 36.89
C LYS A 8 -21.00 15.36 35.76
N LEU A 9 -20.59 16.29 34.91
CA LEU A 9 -19.66 16.04 33.82
C LEU A 9 -18.25 16.46 34.23
N TRP A 10 -17.29 15.54 34.27
CA TRP A 10 -15.88 15.86 34.40
C TRP A 10 -15.29 16.20 33.05
N CYS A 11 -14.71 17.39 32.96
CA CYS A 11 -14.13 17.94 31.75
C CYS A 11 -12.61 18.07 31.91
N ALA A 12 -11.87 17.75 30.85
CA ALA A 12 -10.43 17.96 30.79
C ALA A 12 -10.01 18.52 29.44
N VAL A 13 -9.00 19.40 29.43
CA VAL A 13 -8.42 19.97 28.21
C VAL A 13 -7.11 19.23 27.90
N PRO A 14 -6.83 18.80 26.66
CA PRO A 14 -5.63 18.04 26.33
C PRO A 14 -4.30 18.70 26.73
N SER A 15 -4.25 20.04 26.69
CA SER A 15 -3.07 20.82 27.12
C SER A 15 -2.88 20.86 28.63
N ASN A 16 -3.90 20.49 29.43
CA ASN A 16 -3.87 20.50 30.89
C ASN A 16 -4.72 19.37 31.49
N LEU A 17 -4.33 18.13 31.21
CA LEU A 17 -5.01 16.93 31.74
C LEU A 17 -4.85 16.75 33.26
N ARG A 18 -3.92 17.47 33.88
CA ARG A 18 -3.63 17.36 35.32
C ARG A 18 -4.59 18.15 36.21
N GLU A 19 -5.42 19.02 35.63
CA GLU A 19 -6.44 19.80 36.34
C GLU A 19 -7.84 19.62 35.72
N PRO A 20 -8.46 18.44 35.87
CA PRO A 20 -9.84 18.24 35.44
C PRO A 20 -10.78 19.12 36.29
N PHE A 21 -11.89 19.54 35.69
CA PHE A 21 -12.93 20.32 36.37
C PHE A 21 -14.29 19.69 36.14
N SER A 22 -15.30 20.08 36.92
CA SER A 22 -16.64 19.52 36.78
C SER A 22 -17.69 20.58 36.45
N VAL A 23 -18.65 20.18 35.63
CA VAL A 23 -19.81 20.98 35.21
C VAL A 23 -21.07 20.18 35.51
N VAL A 24 -22.11 20.86 36.03
CA VAL A 24 -23.41 20.23 36.28
C VAL A 24 -24.25 20.30 35.01
N CYS A 25 -24.77 19.16 34.57
CA CYS A 25 -25.61 19.01 33.39
C CYS A 25 -27.01 18.54 33.79
N PHE A 26 -28.03 19.21 33.26
CA PHE A 26 -29.44 18.84 33.40
C PHE A 26 -29.89 18.13 32.13
N SER A 27 -30.05 16.81 32.20
CA SER A 27 -30.20 15.95 31.01
C SER A 27 -31.44 16.23 30.14
N ASP A 28 -32.41 16.95 30.67
CA ASP A 28 -33.68 17.34 30.03
C ASP A 28 -33.71 18.81 29.57
N GLN A 29 -32.69 19.62 29.91
CA GLN A 29 -32.64 21.06 29.62
C GLN A 29 -31.38 21.49 28.87
N ASP A 30 -30.25 20.82 29.10
CA ASP A 30 -28.98 21.19 28.48
C ASP A 30 -28.77 20.44 27.16
N ASP A 31 -28.63 21.21 26.08
CA ASP A 31 -28.11 20.71 24.81
C ASP A 31 -26.58 20.89 24.72
N ILE A 32 -25.99 20.49 23.58
CA ILE A 32 -24.54 20.57 23.39
C ILE A 32 -24.03 22.00 23.45
N GLU A 33 -24.80 22.98 22.95
CA GLU A 33 -24.37 24.38 22.93
C GLU A 33 -24.44 24.99 24.32
N THR A 34 -25.52 24.72 25.06
CA THR A 34 -25.66 25.08 26.48
C THR A 34 -24.52 24.46 27.31
N LEU A 35 -24.13 23.22 27.00
CA LEU A 35 -23.00 22.56 27.66
C LEU A 35 -21.65 23.21 27.32
N LYS A 36 -21.40 23.52 26.05
CA LYS A 36 -20.18 24.24 25.63
C LYS A 36 -20.07 25.59 26.32
N GLU A 37 -21.17 26.33 26.46
CA GLU A 37 -21.21 27.60 27.17
C GLU A 37 -20.86 27.43 28.66
N LYS A 38 -21.46 26.46 29.35
CA LYS A 38 -21.14 26.16 30.76
C LYS A 38 -19.68 25.74 30.97
N ILE A 39 -19.13 24.97 30.04
CA ILE A 39 -17.72 24.56 30.04
C ILE A 39 -16.84 25.79 29.81
N TRP A 40 -17.15 26.59 28.79
CA TRP A 40 -16.45 27.81 28.44
C TRP A 40 -16.33 28.77 29.62
N GLU A 41 -17.43 29.03 30.33
CA GLU A 41 -17.42 29.89 31.52
C GLU A 41 -16.45 29.43 32.62
N LYS A 42 -16.16 28.12 32.71
CA LYS A 42 -15.18 27.58 33.66
C LYS A 42 -13.73 27.71 33.20
N ILE A 43 -13.47 27.75 31.89
CA ILE A 43 -12.11 27.70 31.34
C ILE A 43 -11.72 28.92 30.51
N LYS A 44 -12.61 29.89 30.31
CA LYS A 44 -12.38 31.05 29.42
C LYS A 44 -11.09 31.80 29.76
N GLU A 45 -10.79 32.03 31.05
CA GLU A 45 -9.54 32.69 31.46
C GLU A 45 -8.28 31.86 31.15
N ARG A 46 -8.41 30.55 30.93
CA ARG A 46 -7.30 29.63 30.64
C ARG A 46 -7.06 29.41 29.14
N ILE A 47 -8.08 29.62 28.30
CA ILE A 47 -8.02 29.28 26.86
C ILE A 47 -8.50 30.39 25.91
N LYS A 48 -8.77 31.61 26.43
CA LYS A 48 -9.21 32.80 25.67
C LYS A 48 -8.40 33.07 24.40
N ASP A 49 -7.10 32.83 24.43
CA ASP A 49 -6.20 33.10 23.30
C ASP A 49 -6.29 32.02 22.20
N THR A 50 -6.80 30.83 22.52
CA THR A 50 -6.88 29.67 21.59
C THR A 50 -8.29 29.31 21.14
N ALA A 51 -9.31 29.79 21.86
CA ALA A 51 -10.70 29.72 21.44
C ALA A 51 -11.35 31.00 21.97
N PRO A 52 -11.63 32.03 21.17
CA PRO A 52 -12.21 33.28 21.69
C PRO A 52 -13.68 33.15 22.14
N HIS A 53 -14.36 32.05 21.78
CA HIS A 53 -15.78 31.84 22.01
C HIS A 53 -16.13 30.36 22.21
N TYR A 54 -17.20 30.06 22.96
CA TYR A 54 -17.61 28.69 23.30
C TYR A 54 -17.94 27.82 22.07
N SER A 55 -18.38 28.44 20.97
CA SER A 55 -18.67 27.76 19.70
C SER A 55 -17.45 27.02 19.14
N ASN A 56 -16.24 27.47 19.48
CA ASN A 56 -15.00 26.86 19.02
C ASN A 56 -14.62 25.64 19.86
N LEU A 57 -15.33 25.34 20.95
CA LEU A 57 -15.07 24.12 21.72
C LEU A 57 -15.58 22.90 20.97
N THR A 58 -14.73 21.88 20.86
CA THR A 58 -15.10 20.55 20.38
C THR A 58 -15.08 19.56 21.55
N LEU A 59 -16.21 18.89 21.78
CA LEU A 59 -16.38 17.94 22.87
C LEU A 59 -16.18 16.51 22.36
N TYR A 60 -15.43 15.70 23.10
CA TYR A 60 -15.16 14.31 22.78
C TYR A 60 -15.48 13.38 23.94
N SER A 61 -15.84 12.14 23.60
CA SER A 61 -16.00 11.03 24.54
C SER A 61 -14.68 10.20 24.66
N PRO A 62 -14.31 9.75 25.88
CA PRO A 62 -13.08 8.99 26.15
C PRO A 62 -13.09 7.55 25.62
N VAL A 63 -11.95 6.85 25.69
CA VAL A 63 -11.73 5.49 25.14
C VAL A 63 -12.45 4.39 25.94
N VAL A 64 -12.64 4.59 27.24
CA VAL A 64 -13.19 3.58 28.18
C VAL A 64 -14.21 4.22 29.13
N GLN A 65 -15.32 3.54 29.39
CA GLN A 65 -16.27 3.91 30.46
C GLN A 65 -15.67 3.52 31.81
N LEU A 66 -15.48 4.49 32.71
CA LEU A 66 -14.95 4.21 34.05
C LEU A 66 -16.00 3.51 34.92
N ASN A 67 -15.55 2.57 35.76
CA ASN A 67 -16.39 1.89 36.76
C ASN A 67 -16.35 2.67 38.09
N HIS A 68 -17.45 2.63 38.84
CA HIS A 68 -17.65 3.41 40.08
C HIS A 68 -16.67 3.07 41.23
N GLU A 69 -15.93 1.97 41.14
CA GLU A 69 -14.94 1.55 42.14
C GLU A 69 -13.55 2.16 41.93
N GLU A 70 -13.29 2.75 40.76
CA GLU A 70 -12.04 3.43 40.45
C GLU A 70 -12.23 4.94 40.64
N GLN A 71 -11.59 5.50 41.67
CA GLN A 71 -11.40 6.95 41.74
C GLN A 71 -10.67 7.40 40.48
N PHE A 72 -11.20 8.40 39.77
CA PHE A 72 -10.52 9.02 38.63
C PHE A 72 -9.12 9.48 39.05
N ARG A 73 -8.08 8.79 38.58
CA ARG A 73 -6.68 9.10 38.88
C ARG A 73 -6.01 9.65 37.64
N ILE A 74 -5.13 10.63 37.81
CA ILE A 74 -4.45 11.35 36.71
C ILE A 74 -3.59 10.41 35.84
N ASP A 75 -3.19 9.26 36.39
CA ASP A 75 -2.44 8.21 35.70
C ASP A 75 -3.28 7.49 34.62
N ASP A 76 -4.61 7.65 34.64
CA ASP A 76 -5.56 7.19 33.63
C ASP A 76 -5.56 8.06 32.35
N GLY A 77 -4.62 9.00 32.23
CA GLY A 77 -4.52 9.95 31.12
C GLY A 77 -4.42 9.30 29.73
N GLU A 78 -3.99 8.04 29.62
CA GLU A 78 -4.04 7.28 28.35
C GLU A 78 -5.47 6.98 27.86
N PHE A 79 -6.45 6.90 28.78
CA PHE A 79 -7.85 6.64 28.45
C PHE A 79 -8.62 7.89 27.99
N LEU A 80 -8.05 9.09 28.20
CA LEU A 80 -8.61 10.38 27.78
C LEU A 80 -8.30 10.73 26.31
N HIS A 81 -7.72 9.80 25.54
CA HIS A 81 -7.54 10.00 24.11
C HIS A 81 -8.90 10.03 23.36
N PRO A 82 -9.26 11.14 22.70
CA PRO A 82 -10.60 11.29 22.13
C PRO A 82 -10.82 10.41 20.90
N ARG A 83 -11.76 9.45 20.95
CA ARG A 83 -12.13 8.59 19.80
C ARG A 83 -13.40 9.06 19.07
N ARG A 84 -14.36 9.66 19.77
CA ARG A 84 -15.66 10.05 19.21
C ARG A 84 -16.01 11.49 19.53
N MET A 85 -16.23 12.29 18.50
CA MET A 85 -16.73 13.67 18.61
C MET A 85 -18.22 13.66 18.96
N ILE A 86 -18.63 14.51 19.90
CA ILE A 86 -20.03 14.66 20.33
C ILE A 86 -20.66 15.74 19.45
N THR A 87 -21.43 15.33 18.45
CA THR A 87 -21.96 16.22 17.39
C THR A 87 -23.47 16.46 17.45
N SER A 88 -24.25 15.67 18.19
CA SER A 88 -25.70 15.84 18.37
C SER A 88 -26.26 15.05 19.57
N ASN A 89 -27.34 15.55 20.18
CA ASN A 89 -28.12 14.90 21.26
C ASN A 89 -28.95 13.74 20.64
N PRO A 90 -29.04 12.50 21.21
CA PRO A 90 -28.94 12.20 22.63
C PRO A 90 -28.20 10.91 23.00
N LEU A 91 -26.87 10.92 22.83
CA LEU A 91 -26.01 9.95 23.52
C LEU A 91 -24.76 10.68 24.02
N PHE A 92 -24.95 11.44 25.10
CA PHE A 92 -23.83 11.82 25.96
C PHE A 92 -23.11 10.53 26.42
N PRO A 93 -21.78 10.55 26.55
CA PRO A 93 -21.06 9.38 27.05
C PRO A 93 -21.66 8.94 28.37
N GLU A 94 -22.14 7.70 28.47
CA GLU A 94 -22.68 7.17 29.72
C GLU A 94 -21.55 6.44 30.44
N SER A 95 -21.20 6.88 31.65
CA SER A 95 -20.40 6.10 32.58
C SER A 95 -21.23 4.96 33.18
N LYS A 96 -20.57 3.97 33.79
CA LYS A 96 -21.29 2.99 34.63
C LYS A 96 -21.76 3.61 35.95
N ASP A 97 -21.24 4.77 36.33
CA ASP A 97 -21.82 5.62 37.37
C ASP A 97 -22.97 6.44 36.76
N PRO A 98 -24.22 6.27 37.20
CA PRO A 98 -25.36 7.02 36.67
C PRO A 98 -25.31 8.53 36.94
N ASN A 99 -24.37 9.01 37.75
CA ASN A 99 -24.25 10.41 38.17
C ASN A 99 -23.05 11.16 37.54
N VAL A 100 -22.11 10.47 36.88
CA VAL A 100 -20.83 11.06 36.50
C VAL A 100 -20.38 10.66 35.10
N ASP A 101 -20.17 11.59 34.17
CA ASP A 101 -19.61 11.30 32.83
C ASP A 101 -18.34 12.11 32.53
N ILE A 102 -17.53 11.70 31.55
CA ILE A 102 -16.26 12.37 31.18
C ILE A 102 -16.33 12.96 29.76
N VAL A 103 -15.88 14.21 29.63
CA VAL A 103 -15.83 14.98 28.39
C VAL A 103 -14.43 15.55 28.18
N VAL A 104 -13.84 15.32 27.01
CA VAL A 104 -12.55 15.92 26.62
C VAL A 104 -12.84 17.14 25.74
N VAL A 105 -12.31 18.30 26.13
CA VAL A 105 -12.60 19.59 25.51
C VAL A 105 -11.39 20.05 24.71
N VAL A 106 -11.57 20.23 23.40
CA VAL A 106 -10.52 20.75 22.51
C VAL A 106 -10.92 22.14 22.05
N SER A 107 -10.04 23.14 22.26
CA SER A 107 -10.21 24.46 21.65
C SER A 107 -9.98 24.35 20.14
N GLY A 108 -10.98 24.74 19.37
CA GLY A 108 -10.97 24.79 17.92
C GLY A 108 -10.07 25.91 17.44
N ASP A 109 -8.77 25.63 17.45
CA ASP A 109 -7.74 26.13 16.53
C ASP A 109 -6.41 25.38 16.73
N THR A 110 -6.49 24.05 16.86
CA THR A 110 -5.31 23.18 16.88
C THR A 110 -5.54 21.96 15.99
N THR A 111 -5.42 22.14 14.69
CA THR A 111 -5.01 21.07 13.76
C THR A 111 -3.56 20.67 14.05
N ALA A 112 -3.35 20.02 15.19
CA ALA A 112 -2.14 19.29 15.52
C ALA A 112 -2.56 18.02 16.27
N ARG A 113 -3.28 17.14 15.58
CA ARG A 113 -3.42 15.75 16.01
C ARG A 113 -2.05 15.10 15.89
N LYS A 114 -1.28 15.14 16.98
CA LYS A 114 -0.20 14.17 17.24
C LYS A 114 -0.82 12.77 17.17
N ARG A 115 -0.80 12.18 15.98
CA ARG A 115 -0.76 10.72 15.83
C ARG A 115 0.46 10.29 16.65
N LYS A 116 0.23 9.59 17.77
CA LYS A 116 1.23 8.70 18.37
C LYS A 116 1.57 7.69 17.27
N ARG A 117 2.53 8.04 16.41
CA ARG A 117 3.32 7.09 15.64
C ARG A 117 4.12 6.35 16.70
N SER A 118 3.97 5.04 16.76
CA SER A 118 5.06 4.20 17.21
C SER A 118 6.25 4.53 16.29
N GLU A 119 7.15 5.36 16.81
CA GLU A 119 8.51 5.45 16.31
C GLU A 119 9.13 4.07 16.54
N SER A 120 9.00 3.22 15.52
CA SER A 120 10.03 2.23 15.22
C SER A 120 11.36 2.97 15.30
N GLN A 121 12.28 2.45 16.10
CA GLN A 121 13.63 2.98 16.34
C GLN A 121 14.39 3.20 15.02
N GLY A 122 14.09 4.29 14.32
CA GLY A 122 15.00 4.95 13.42
C GLY A 122 15.65 6.02 14.27
N ALA A 123 16.96 5.89 14.49
CA ALA A 123 17.74 6.90 15.17
C ALA A 123 17.33 8.30 14.68
N ASN A 124 16.92 9.18 15.61
CA ASN A 124 16.73 10.60 15.33
C ASN A 124 18.09 11.18 14.91
N ILE A 125 18.39 11.11 13.61
CA ILE A 125 19.55 11.76 13.02
C ILE A 125 19.20 13.25 12.93
N PRO A 126 20.01 14.15 13.49
CA PRO A 126 19.79 15.59 13.40
C PRO A 126 19.62 16.05 11.94
N TRP A 127 18.72 17.02 11.74
CA TRP A 127 18.26 17.57 10.46
C TRP A 127 19.34 18.20 9.56
N THR A 128 20.60 18.22 10.00
CA THR A 128 21.71 18.95 9.39
C THR A 128 22.67 18.10 8.57
N ARG A 129 22.51 16.77 8.53
CA ARG A 129 23.34 15.89 7.68
C ARG A 129 22.56 15.45 6.43
N PRO A 130 23.15 15.58 5.23
CA PRO A 130 22.59 14.99 4.01
C PRO A 130 22.24 13.52 4.28
N ILE A 131 21.03 13.13 3.92
CA ILE A 131 20.54 11.76 4.10
C ILE A 131 21.41 10.77 3.31
N THR A 132 22.00 11.24 2.21
CA THR A 132 23.02 10.54 1.42
C THR A 132 24.25 10.10 2.21
N LYS A 133 24.53 10.69 3.38
CA LYS A 133 25.64 10.27 4.27
C LYS A 133 25.27 9.11 5.19
N ASN A 134 24.00 8.72 5.26
CA ASN A 134 23.58 7.58 6.06
C ASN A 134 23.90 6.27 5.33
N GLN A 135 24.76 5.45 5.93
CA GLN A 135 25.21 4.18 5.35
C GLN A 135 24.07 3.19 5.11
N LEU A 136 22.97 3.30 5.87
CA LEU A 136 21.78 2.46 5.72
C LEU A 136 20.88 2.86 4.54
N ILE A 137 21.15 3.98 3.88
CA ILE A 137 20.28 4.52 2.84
C ILE A 137 20.92 4.30 1.48
N CYS A 138 20.18 3.62 0.60
CA CYS A 138 20.55 3.49 -0.80
C CYS A 138 20.50 4.88 -1.46
N PRO A 139 21.59 5.33 -2.10
CA PRO A 139 21.65 6.67 -2.69
C PRO A 139 20.81 6.80 -3.96
N ARG A 140 20.45 5.68 -4.60
CA ARG A 140 19.63 5.64 -5.82
C ARG A 140 20.16 6.56 -6.92
N GLU A 141 21.48 6.59 -7.12
CA GLU A 141 22.17 7.62 -7.90
C GLU A 141 21.60 7.77 -9.32
N HIS A 142 21.35 6.65 -10.01
CA HIS A 142 20.74 6.63 -11.33
C HIS A 142 19.30 7.20 -11.31
N THR A 143 18.44 6.71 -10.42
CA THR A 143 17.06 7.18 -10.31
C THR A 143 16.98 8.66 -9.96
N VAL A 144 17.79 9.13 -9.02
CA VAL A 144 17.80 10.53 -8.56
C VAL A 144 18.31 11.46 -9.65
N SER A 145 19.43 11.12 -10.30
CA SER A 145 19.98 11.94 -11.39
C SER A 145 19.05 11.99 -12.59
N LYS A 146 18.39 10.87 -12.93
CA LYS A 146 17.42 10.82 -14.01
C LYS A 146 16.15 11.61 -13.68
N LEU A 147 15.64 11.51 -12.45
CA LEU A 147 14.51 12.32 -11.98
C LEU A 147 14.84 13.82 -12.04
N ALA A 148 16.05 14.20 -11.62
CA ALA A 148 16.51 15.58 -11.69
C ALA A 148 16.57 16.09 -13.15
N THR A 149 17.09 15.26 -14.06
CA THR A 149 17.15 15.56 -15.49
C THR A 149 15.76 15.79 -16.06
N ILE A 150 14.82 14.88 -15.80
CA ILE A 150 13.43 15.00 -16.25
C ILE A 150 12.82 16.29 -15.70
N LEU A 151 12.95 16.54 -14.39
CA LEU A 151 12.40 17.73 -13.75
C LEU A 151 12.93 19.03 -14.38
N ASP A 152 14.21 19.06 -14.73
CA ASP A 152 14.82 20.20 -15.40
C ASP A 152 14.33 20.41 -16.83
N GLU A 153 13.99 19.33 -17.55
CA GLU A 153 13.41 19.39 -18.89
C GLU A 153 11.93 19.85 -18.85
N VAL A 154 11.11 19.26 -17.98
CA VAL A 154 9.63 19.39 -18.05
C VAL A 154 9.03 20.38 -17.03
N ASN A 155 9.85 20.98 -16.17
CA ASN A 155 9.49 21.97 -15.14
C ASN A 155 8.65 21.46 -13.96
N ILE A 156 7.68 20.58 -14.21
CA ILE A 156 6.80 20.02 -13.18
C ILE A 156 6.76 18.50 -13.32
N VAL A 157 7.13 17.80 -12.26
CA VAL A 157 7.05 16.32 -12.19
C VAL A 157 6.10 15.91 -11.08
N HIS A 158 5.29 14.90 -11.37
CA HIS A 158 4.33 14.30 -10.47
C HIS A 158 4.73 12.85 -10.17
N VAL A 159 5.16 12.60 -8.94
CA VAL A 159 5.57 11.29 -8.42
C VAL A 159 4.45 10.73 -7.55
N ARG A 160 3.92 9.55 -7.90
CA ARG A 160 2.85 8.90 -7.14
C ARG A 160 3.26 7.54 -6.61
N GLY A 161 2.76 7.22 -5.42
CA GLY A 161 2.81 5.85 -4.92
C GLY A 161 2.14 5.68 -3.57
N THR A 162 1.92 4.42 -3.19
CA THR A 162 1.21 4.04 -1.96
C THR A 162 2.03 4.32 -0.69
N PRO A 163 1.47 4.17 0.52
CA PRO A 163 2.24 4.26 1.77
C PRO A 163 3.47 3.35 1.76
N ALA A 164 4.56 3.77 2.43
CA ALA A 164 5.81 3.03 2.53
C ALA A 164 6.54 2.73 1.19
N SER A 165 6.13 3.35 0.08
CA SER A 165 6.74 3.22 -1.25
C SER A 165 8.06 3.98 -1.43
N GLY A 166 8.52 4.76 -0.45
CA GLY A 166 9.80 5.48 -0.52
C GLY A 166 9.73 6.94 -1.00
N LYS A 167 8.52 7.51 -1.20
CA LYS A 167 8.32 8.91 -1.64
C LYS A 167 9.15 9.94 -0.87
N THR A 168 8.96 9.99 0.46
CA THR A 168 9.71 10.90 1.34
C THR A 168 11.23 10.69 1.26
N ARG A 169 11.70 9.45 1.08
CA ARG A 169 13.15 9.19 0.93
C ARG A 169 13.67 9.67 -0.42
N LEU A 170 12.91 9.47 -1.50
CA LEU A 170 13.28 9.96 -2.82
C LEU A 170 13.27 11.50 -2.87
N SER A 171 12.33 12.16 -2.20
CA SER A 171 12.31 13.63 -2.11
C SER A 171 13.51 14.19 -1.32
N GLU A 172 13.90 13.53 -0.22
CA GLU A 172 15.10 13.89 0.55
C GLU A 172 16.40 13.65 -0.24
N LEU A 173 16.50 12.55 -1.01
CA LEU A 173 17.64 12.28 -1.88
C LEU A 173 17.74 13.29 -3.04
N LEU A 174 16.61 13.64 -3.67
CA LEU A 174 16.57 14.63 -4.73
C LEU A 174 16.95 16.03 -4.22
N ARG A 175 16.52 16.38 -2.99
CA ARG A 175 16.97 17.60 -2.31
C ARG A 175 18.48 17.63 -2.16
N ASP A 176 19.06 16.57 -1.61
CA ASP A 176 20.50 16.48 -1.39
C ASP A 176 21.29 16.56 -2.70
N TYR A 177 20.79 15.91 -3.76
CA TYR A 177 21.38 15.96 -5.11
C TYR A 177 21.45 17.41 -5.61
N TYR A 178 20.34 18.13 -5.61
CA TYR A 178 20.34 19.51 -6.11
C TYR A 178 21.13 20.47 -5.22
N HIS A 179 21.19 20.23 -3.90
CA HIS A 179 22.04 21.00 -3.01
C HIS A 179 23.53 20.80 -3.34
N LYS A 180 23.93 19.56 -3.65
CA LYS A 180 25.29 19.23 -4.13
C LYS A 180 25.63 19.92 -5.46
N GLU A 181 24.65 20.04 -6.35
CA GLU A 181 24.77 20.77 -7.62
C GLU A 181 24.70 22.31 -7.46
N GLY A 182 24.66 22.83 -6.22
CA GLY A 182 24.67 24.28 -5.96
C GLY A 182 23.36 25.01 -6.25
N ARG A 183 22.25 24.27 -6.40
CA ARG A 183 20.92 24.85 -6.61
C ARG A 183 20.22 25.17 -5.30
N LYS A 184 19.29 26.13 -5.36
CA LYS A 184 18.44 26.48 -4.22
C LYS A 184 17.26 25.51 -4.18
N VAL A 185 17.09 24.78 -3.07
CA VAL A 185 16.08 23.73 -2.98
C VAL A 185 15.29 23.86 -1.68
N SER A 186 13.98 23.76 -1.78
CA SER A 186 13.08 23.79 -0.63
C SER A 186 12.23 22.54 -0.61
N LEU A 187 12.19 21.85 0.53
CA LEU A 187 11.39 20.65 0.73
C LEU A 187 10.24 20.98 1.69
N ILE A 188 9.04 21.18 1.13
CA ILE A 188 7.81 21.48 1.86
C ILE A 188 7.20 20.16 2.31
N LYS A 189 7.10 19.92 3.63
CA LYS A 189 6.47 18.70 4.18
C LYS A 189 5.02 18.92 4.64
N GLU A 190 4.60 20.17 4.79
CA GLU A 190 3.24 20.57 5.13
C GLU A 190 2.83 21.75 4.25
N TRP A 191 1.71 21.60 3.56
CA TRP A 191 1.21 22.60 2.63
C TRP A 191 0.26 23.57 3.30
N GLU A 192 0.46 24.86 3.06
CA GLU A 192 -0.47 25.93 3.46
C GLU A 192 -1.15 26.48 2.21
N THR A 193 -2.48 26.59 2.25
CA THR A 193 -3.27 27.08 1.12
C THR A 193 -2.80 28.48 0.70
N LEU A 194 -2.52 28.66 -0.58
CA LEU A 194 -2.06 29.93 -1.12
C LEU A 194 -3.20 30.96 -1.17
N ASN A 195 -2.83 32.23 -1.06
CA ASN A 195 -3.80 33.32 -1.21
C ASN A 195 -4.11 33.55 -2.69
N HIS A 196 -5.35 33.28 -3.10
CA HIS A 196 -5.85 33.49 -4.47
C HIS A 196 -5.70 34.93 -4.99
N MET A 197 -5.68 35.94 -4.11
CA MET A 197 -5.49 37.34 -4.52
C MET A 197 -4.03 37.68 -4.83
N ASN A 198 -3.08 36.90 -4.29
CA ASN A 198 -1.66 37.08 -4.55
C ASN A 198 -0.91 35.74 -4.49
N PRO A 199 -1.16 34.84 -5.46
CA PRO A 199 -0.74 33.44 -5.38
C PRO A 199 0.78 33.30 -5.42
N TRP A 200 1.44 34.10 -6.25
CA TRP A 200 2.90 34.12 -6.38
C TRP A 200 3.60 34.55 -5.10
N HIS A 201 3.15 35.64 -4.46
CA HIS A 201 3.72 36.10 -3.19
C HIS A 201 3.51 35.10 -2.06
N SER A 202 2.33 34.49 -1.99
CA SER A 202 2.05 33.43 -1.01
C SER A 202 2.96 32.22 -1.20
N LEU A 203 3.24 31.81 -2.44
CA LEU A 203 4.16 30.72 -2.71
C LEU A 203 5.59 31.06 -2.24
N VAL A 204 6.06 32.27 -2.54
CA VAL A 204 7.39 32.72 -2.11
C VAL A 204 7.52 32.68 -0.59
N LYS A 205 6.53 33.22 0.14
CA LYS A 205 6.51 33.18 1.61
C LYS A 205 6.54 31.76 2.18
N LEU A 206 5.77 30.85 1.59
CA LEU A 206 5.75 29.45 2.02
C LEU A 206 7.13 28.81 1.82
N VAL A 207 7.77 29.07 0.68
CA VAL A 207 9.11 28.57 0.37
C VAL A 207 10.17 29.13 1.34
N GLU A 208 10.12 30.43 1.62
CA GLU A 208 11.04 31.09 2.56
C GLU A 208 10.92 30.52 3.98
N LYS A 209 9.68 30.35 4.47
CA LYS A 209 9.42 29.71 5.77
C LYS A 209 10.12 28.36 5.91
N TRP A 210 9.97 27.48 4.91
CA TRP A 210 10.59 26.16 4.93
C TRP A 210 12.13 26.18 4.79
N ASN A 211 12.69 27.24 4.21
CA ASN A 211 14.16 27.42 4.13
C ASN A 211 14.75 27.95 5.44
N GLU A 212 14.04 28.84 6.14
CA GLU A 212 14.45 29.35 7.45
C GLU A 212 14.42 28.23 8.51
N GLU A 213 13.39 27.39 8.48
CA GLU A 213 13.25 26.25 9.40
C GLU A 213 14.29 25.14 9.17
N THR A 214 14.98 25.13 8.03
CA THR A 214 16.01 24.11 7.68
C THR A 214 17.45 24.58 7.88
N GLN A 215 17.71 25.85 8.22
CA GLN A 215 19.05 26.37 8.48
C GLN A 215 19.27 26.73 9.96
N ASP A 216 20.06 25.93 10.69
CA ASP A 216 20.75 26.40 11.90
C ASP A 216 22.02 27.18 11.47
N ALA A 217 21.89 28.48 11.18
CA ALA A 217 23.03 29.38 10.99
C ALA A 217 22.68 30.83 11.41
N PRO A 218 23.67 31.60 11.89
CA PRO A 218 23.47 32.69 12.84
C PRO A 218 22.77 33.88 12.21
N THR A 219 22.07 34.63 13.06
CA THR A 219 21.51 35.96 12.83
C THR A 219 22.49 36.85 12.06
N MET A 220 22.39 36.87 10.73
CA MET A 220 22.91 37.98 9.93
C MET A 220 21.84 39.07 9.96
N THR A 221 22.01 39.98 10.91
CA THR A 221 21.50 41.34 10.83
C THR A 221 21.96 41.98 9.54
N SER A 222 21.10 42.02 8.52
CA SER A 222 21.02 43.15 7.62
C SER A 222 19.65 43.18 6.98
N LEU A 223 18.92 44.26 7.27
CA LEU A 223 17.79 44.77 6.51
C LEU A 223 18.13 44.74 5.01
N GLN A 224 17.78 43.66 4.33
CA GLN A 224 17.64 43.66 2.87
C GLN A 224 16.15 43.79 2.58
N SER A 225 15.83 44.86 1.89
CA SER A 225 14.50 45.30 1.47
C SER A 225 13.64 44.16 0.92
N GLU A 226 12.33 44.23 1.18
CA GLU A 226 11.22 43.41 0.66
C GLU A 226 11.10 43.30 -0.89
N GLN A 227 12.16 43.62 -1.65
CA GLN A 227 12.12 43.79 -3.11
C GLN A 227 12.83 42.72 -3.94
N ASP A 228 13.45 41.68 -3.35
CA ASP A 228 14.06 40.60 -4.16
C ASP A 228 13.44 39.22 -3.91
N LEU A 229 12.12 39.18 -3.72
CA LEU A 229 11.28 37.98 -3.75
C LEU A 229 11.37 37.21 -5.10
N SER A 230 12.08 37.77 -6.08
CA SER A 230 12.31 37.20 -7.42
C SER A 230 13.11 35.90 -7.38
N TRP A 231 13.98 35.72 -6.37
CA TRP A 231 14.96 34.63 -6.37
C TRP A 231 14.29 33.24 -6.35
N VAL A 232 13.19 33.09 -5.61
CA VAL A 232 12.42 31.83 -5.53
C VAL A 232 11.85 31.44 -6.89
N LEU A 233 11.55 32.43 -7.74
CA LEU A 233 10.91 32.23 -9.02
C LEU A 233 11.90 32.08 -10.18
N THR A 234 13.20 31.96 -9.89
CA THR A 234 14.28 31.78 -10.88
C THR A 234 14.47 30.33 -11.30
N SER A 235 15.16 30.11 -12.43
CA SER A 235 15.53 28.76 -12.91
C SER A 235 16.47 27.99 -12.00
N ASN A 236 17.12 28.66 -11.05
CA ASN A 236 18.02 28.01 -10.10
C ASN A 236 17.28 27.40 -8.89
N THR A 237 15.97 27.62 -8.77
CA THR A 237 15.17 27.19 -7.63
C THR A 237 14.38 25.92 -7.95
N VAL A 238 14.42 24.97 -7.01
CA VAL A 238 13.66 23.72 -7.04
C VAL A 238 12.78 23.63 -5.80
N ILE A 239 11.48 23.44 -6.00
CA ILE A 239 10.50 23.27 -4.93
C ILE A 239 10.04 21.81 -4.93
N LEU A 240 10.26 21.11 -3.83
CA LEU A 240 9.82 19.74 -3.61
C LEU A 240 8.67 19.78 -2.60
N VAL A 241 7.55 19.13 -2.92
CA VAL A 241 6.38 19.07 -2.03
C VAL A 241 6.13 17.61 -1.68
N ASP A 242 6.36 17.26 -0.41
CA ASP A 242 6.00 15.95 0.13
C ASP A 242 4.53 15.94 0.57
N GLU A 243 3.89 14.78 0.48
CA GLU A 243 2.43 14.61 0.69
C GLU A 243 1.59 15.64 -0.10
N ALA A 244 2.00 15.90 -1.34
CA ALA A 244 1.46 16.93 -2.23
C ALA A 244 -0.02 16.78 -2.59
N GLN A 245 -0.66 15.65 -2.27
CA GLN A 245 -2.12 15.56 -2.35
C GLN A 245 -2.85 16.58 -1.45
N ALA A 246 -2.18 17.10 -0.42
CA ALA A 246 -2.71 18.19 0.41
C ALA A 246 -2.99 19.47 -0.41
N THR A 247 -2.34 19.62 -1.57
CA THR A 247 -2.52 20.76 -2.47
C THR A 247 -3.77 20.67 -3.35
N TYR A 248 -4.48 19.53 -3.42
CA TYR A 248 -5.53 19.31 -4.43
C TYR A 248 -6.73 20.26 -4.35
N ASN A 249 -6.94 20.90 -3.19
CA ASN A 249 -7.98 21.91 -3.00
C ASN A 249 -7.46 23.36 -3.17
N ASP A 250 -6.19 23.55 -3.52
CA ASP A 250 -5.54 24.85 -3.69
C ASP A 250 -5.74 25.35 -5.13
N ASP A 251 -6.81 26.10 -5.36
CA ASP A 251 -7.15 26.64 -6.67
C ASP A 251 -6.08 27.62 -7.20
N ALA A 252 -5.45 28.40 -6.31
CA ALA A 252 -4.36 29.31 -6.63
C ALA A 252 -3.16 28.57 -7.23
N LEU A 253 -2.75 27.45 -6.64
CA LEU A 253 -1.66 26.62 -7.15
C LEU A 253 -2.04 26.00 -8.51
N TRP A 254 -3.17 25.29 -8.58
CA TRP A 254 -3.52 24.46 -9.73
C TRP A 254 -4.06 25.25 -10.93
N ASN A 255 -4.79 26.36 -10.71
CA ASN A 255 -5.34 27.18 -11.80
C ASN A 255 -4.48 28.36 -12.23
N THR A 256 -3.60 28.84 -11.36
CA THR A 256 -2.78 30.01 -11.70
C THR A 256 -1.34 29.56 -11.92
N ILE A 257 -0.69 29.11 -10.85
CA ILE A 257 0.75 28.84 -10.87
C ILE A 257 1.12 27.74 -11.86
N PHE A 258 0.44 26.59 -11.84
CA PHE A 258 0.77 25.48 -12.75
C PHE A 258 0.45 25.79 -14.22
N LYS A 259 -0.68 26.46 -14.50
CA LYS A 259 -1.03 26.84 -15.88
C LYS A 259 -0.03 27.82 -16.48
N GLU A 260 0.39 28.80 -15.69
CA GLU A 260 1.44 29.74 -16.11
C GLU A 260 2.79 29.01 -16.26
N ARG A 261 3.17 28.10 -15.36
CA ARG A 261 4.46 27.40 -15.45
C ARG A 261 4.59 26.43 -16.63
N LEU A 262 3.48 25.95 -17.18
CA LEU A 262 3.46 25.07 -18.35
C LEU A 262 3.32 25.81 -19.68
N THR A 263 3.16 27.14 -19.63
CA THR A 263 3.25 28.01 -20.80
C THR A 263 4.54 28.84 -20.71
N PRO A 264 4.95 29.54 -21.79
CA PRO A 264 6.10 30.45 -21.71
C PRO A 264 5.88 31.50 -20.62
N SER A 265 6.56 31.33 -19.48
CA SER A 265 6.42 32.17 -18.30
C SER A 265 7.71 32.90 -17.95
N VAL A 266 7.55 34.07 -17.34
CA VAL A 266 8.66 34.85 -16.77
C VAL A 266 9.30 34.11 -15.59
N TYR A 267 8.53 33.30 -14.88
CA TYR A 267 8.98 32.49 -13.75
C TYR A 267 9.50 31.14 -14.22
N LYS A 268 10.67 30.71 -13.74
CA LYS A 268 11.42 29.57 -14.30
C LYS A 268 11.79 28.46 -13.30
N PHE A 269 11.28 28.52 -12.07
CA PHE A 269 11.54 27.49 -11.04
C PHE A 269 10.98 26.12 -11.42
N LYS A 270 11.49 25.08 -10.75
CA LYS A 270 11.10 23.68 -10.95
C LYS A 270 10.27 23.18 -9.77
N LEU A 271 9.33 22.27 -10.02
CA LEU A 271 8.42 21.77 -8.99
C LEU A 271 8.22 20.25 -9.08
N CYS A 272 8.44 19.55 -7.98
CA CYS A 272 8.23 18.10 -7.90
C CYS A 272 7.23 17.75 -6.81
N LEU A 273 6.14 17.08 -7.18
CA LEU A 273 5.05 16.70 -6.30
C LEU A 273 5.16 15.22 -5.92
N PHE A 274 5.23 14.90 -4.64
CA PHE A 274 5.18 13.52 -4.14
C PHE A 274 3.81 13.25 -3.52
N CYS A 275 2.97 12.47 -4.20
CA CYS A 275 1.59 12.25 -3.82
C CYS A 275 1.30 10.79 -3.44
N SER A 276 0.45 10.61 -2.43
CA SER A 276 -0.03 9.29 -2.02
C SER A 276 -1.26 8.80 -2.82
N TYR A 277 -2.05 9.71 -3.38
CA TYR A 277 -3.21 9.43 -4.26
C TYR A 277 -3.48 10.63 -5.19
N GLY A 278 -4.53 10.57 -6.03
CA GLY A 278 -4.95 11.58 -7.02
C GLY A 278 -4.91 11.07 -8.47
N SER A 279 -5.50 11.78 -9.42
CA SER A 279 -5.48 11.44 -10.84
C SER A 279 -4.06 11.29 -11.40
N PRO A 280 -3.75 10.22 -12.17
CA PRO A 280 -2.48 10.08 -12.88
C PRO A 280 -2.19 11.25 -13.82
N VAL A 281 -3.24 11.72 -14.49
CA VAL A 281 -3.15 12.69 -15.58
C VAL A 281 -3.18 14.12 -15.06
N THR A 282 -3.98 14.39 -14.02
CA THR A 282 -4.29 15.76 -13.60
C THR A 282 -3.82 16.13 -12.22
N GLY A 283 -3.45 15.18 -11.35
CA GLY A 283 -3.22 15.45 -9.92
C GLY A 283 -4.53 15.42 -9.13
N PRO A 284 -5.22 16.55 -8.88
CA PRO A 284 -6.58 16.51 -8.37
C PRO A 284 -7.52 15.78 -9.35
N ASP A 285 -8.49 15.07 -8.76
CA ASP A 285 -9.58 14.43 -9.47
C ASP A 285 -10.67 15.47 -9.84
N GLN A 286 -11.84 15.44 -9.19
CA GLN A 286 -12.93 16.38 -9.43
C GLN A 286 -12.72 17.68 -8.66
N THR A 287 -12.55 18.78 -9.40
CA THR A 287 -12.41 20.13 -8.85
C THR A 287 -13.40 21.08 -9.53
N PHE A 288 -13.74 22.20 -8.88
CA PHE A 288 -14.56 23.28 -9.48
C PHE A 288 -13.88 23.98 -10.66
N PHE A 289 -12.67 23.56 -11.00
CA PHE A 289 -11.83 24.10 -12.05
C PHE A 289 -11.24 23.00 -12.92
N THR A 290 -10.74 23.35 -14.11
CA THR A 290 -10.03 22.42 -14.99
C THR A 290 -8.54 22.38 -14.62
N PRO A 291 -8.06 21.31 -13.96
CA PRO A 291 -6.66 21.19 -13.61
C PRO A 291 -5.81 21.02 -14.87
N VAL A 292 -4.53 21.34 -14.71
CA VAL A 292 -3.50 21.04 -15.69
C VAL A 292 -3.45 19.53 -15.97
N ARG A 293 -3.17 19.17 -17.23
CA ARG A 293 -2.81 17.80 -17.61
C ARG A 293 -1.30 17.66 -17.70
N PHE A 294 -0.74 16.71 -16.97
CA PHE A 294 0.66 16.30 -17.07
C PHE A 294 0.84 15.39 -18.29
N SER A 295 1.92 15.53 -19.05
CA SER A 295 2.32 14.55 -20.07
C SER A 295 2.90 13.29 -19.45
N ASP A 296 3.11 12.22 -20.21
CA ASP A 296 3.64 10.95 -19.68
C ASP A 296 5.08 11.11 -19.15
N GLN A 297 5.91 11.94 -19.79
CA GLN A 297 7.25 12.30 -19.31
C GLN A 297 7.24 12.98 -17.92
N GLN A 298 6.14 13.62 -17.52
CA GLN A 298 6.00 14.29 -16.23
C GLN A 298 5.56 13.35 -15.10
N ARG A 299 5.25 12.09 -15.38
CA ARG A 299 4.61 11.17 -14.43
C ARG A 299 5.57 10.07 -14.02
N ILE A 300 5.81 9.94 -12.72
CA ILE A 300 6.55 8.82 -12.13
C ILE A 300 5.58 7.95 -11.33
N SER A 301 5.49 6.67 -11.70
CA SER A 301 4.63 5.68 -11.03
C SER A 301 5.44 4.78 -10.08
N LEU A 302 4.81 3.73 -9.54
CA LEU A 302 5.45 2.74 -8.67
C LEU A 302 6.69 2.13 -9.34
N THR A 303 6.57 1.76 -10.61
CA THR A 303 7.64 1.15 -11.42
C THR A 303 7.69 1.83 -12.79
N PRO A 304 8.78 1.67 -13.57
CA PRO A 304 8.83 2.16 -14.94
C PRO A 304 7.64 1.65 -15.76
N GLN A 305 7.03 2.52 -16.55
CA GLN A 305 5.87 2.20 -17.40
C GLN A 305 6.32 2.01 -18.85
N SER A 306 5.62 1.15 -19.60
CA SER A 306 5.94 0.80 -20.99
C SER A 306 5.40 1.77 -22.04
N GLN A 307 4.63 2.78 -21.63
CA GLN A 307 4.07 3.80 -22.51
C GLN A 307 5.19 4.65 -23.15
N GLU A 308 4.94 5.11 -24.37
CA GLU A 308 5.83 6.05 -25.07
C GLU A 308 6.02 7.32 -24.21
N ASP A 309 7.23 7.89 -24.23
CA ASP A 309 7.65 9.03 -23.42
C ASP A 309 7.60 8.87 -21.88
N SER A 310 7.15 7.72 -21.36
CA SER A 310 7.19 7.46 -19.93
C SER A 310 8.63 7.39 -19.40
N PRO A 311 8.91 7.99 -18.24
CA PRO A 311 10.23 7.89 -17.63
C PRO A 311 10.68 6.44 -17.39
N PRO A 312 11.96 6.10 -17.67
CA PRO A 312 12.49 4.75 -17.48
C PRO A 312 12.82 4.45 -16.01
N ILE A 313 12.23 5.19 -15.07
CA ILE A 313 12.50 5.11 -13.64
C ILE A 313 11.19 4.99 -12.88
N GLY A 314 11.25 4.33 -11.72
CA GLY A 314 10.10 4.13 -10.85
C GLY A 314 10.40 4.54 -9.41
N LEU A 315 9.34 4.65 -8.63
CA LEU A 315 9.44 4.93 -7.21
C LEU A 315 10.02 3.74 -6.42
N PHE A 316 9.70 2.51 -6.81
CA PHE A 316 10.26 1.29 -6.24
C PHE A 316 11.70 1.06 -6.68
N TYR A 317 12.41 0.23 -5.93
CA TYR A 317 13.78 -0.14 -6.26
C TYR A 317 13.81 -1.00 -7.52
N ASP A 318 14.74 -0.69 -8.43
CA ASP A 318 15.15 -1.66 -9.45
C ASP A 318 16.00 -2.79 -8.81
N LYS A 319 16.43 -3.77 -9.62
CA LYS A 319 17.17 -4.94 -9.11
C LYS A 319 18.53 -4.54 -8.50
N GLU A 320 19.18 -3.50 -9.01
CA GLU A 320 20.48 -3.04 -8.51
C GLU A 320 20.32 -2.24 -7.21
N GLU A 321 19.35 -1.32 -7.17
CA GLU A 321 18.98 -0.58 -5.96
C GLU A 321 18.53 -1.52 -4.84
N PHE A 322 17.76 -2.57 -5.17
CA PHE A 322 17.37 -3.62 -4.23
C PHE A 322 18.59 -4.33 -3.65
N LYS A 323 19.53 -4.78 -4.49
CA LYS A 323 20.75 -5.46 -4.04
C LYS A 323 21.59 -4.56 -3.13
N ASP A 324 21.72 -3.27 -3.46
CA ASP A 324 22.41 -2.29 -2.61
C ASP A 324 21.72 -2.14 -1.23
N VAL A 325 20.38 -2.01 -1.19
CA VAL A 325 19.63 -1.93 0.06
C VAL A 325 19.86 -3.16 0.94
N VAL A 326 19.75 -4.37 0.38
CA VAL A 326 19.98 -5.61 1.13
C VAL A 326 21.42 -5.66 1.64
N SER A 327 22.40 -5.37 0.78
CA SER A 327 23.82 -5.34 1.16
C SER A 327 24.09 -4.37 2.31
N ARG A 328 23.48 -3.18 2.31
CA ARG A 328 23.61 -2.19 3.39
C ARG A 328 23.00 -2.67 4.69
N LEU A 329 21.83 -3.31 4.66
CA LEU A 329 21.23 -3.90 5.86
C LEU A 329 22.14 -4.96 6.47
N LEU A 330 22.65 -5.89 5.63
CA LEU A 330 23.57 -6.94 6.08
C LEU A 330 24.88 -6.39 6.63
N THR A 331 25.38 -5.27 6.10
CA THR A 331 26.68 -4.72 6.46
C THR A 331 26.61 -3.79 7.68
N PHE A 332 25.55 -2.98 7.78
CA PHE A 332 25.51 -1.86 8.72
C PHE A 332 24.35 -1.91 9.72
N TYR A 333 23.32 -2.72 9.47
CA TYR A 333 22.14 -2.78 10.36
C TYR A 333 22.22 -3.96 11.33
N TYR A 334 22.57 -5.14 10.85
CA TYR A 334 22.66 -6.36 11.66
C TYR A 334 24.04 -6.53 12.28
N GLU A 335 24.09 -7.00 13.54
CA GLU A 335 25.35 -7.28 14.23
C GLU A 335 26.01 -8.57 13.71
N GLU A 336 25.19 -9.59 13.44
CA GLU A 336 25.63 -10.89 12.97
C GLU A 336 25.90 -10.89 11.46
N ARG A 337 26.95 -11.61 11.05
CA ARG A 337 27.34 -11.72 9.64
C ARG A 337 26.64 -12.90 8.97
N PHE A 338 25.80 -12.60 7.99
CA PHE A 338 25.15 -13.56 7.12
C PHE A 338 24.91 -12.95 5.73
N ASN A 339 24.54 -13.80 4.77
CA ASN A 339 24.20 -13.37 3.41
C ASN A 339 22.94 -14.07 2.91
N PHE A 340 22.40 -13.60 1.78
CA PHE A 340 21.43 -14.31 0.96
C PHE A 340 22.12 -14.86 -0.29
N ASN A 341 21.73 -16.05 -0.76
CA ASN A 341 22.14 -16.51 -2.09
C ASN A 341 21.29 -15.82 -3.19
N GLU A 342 21.67 -15.97 -4.46
CA GLU A 342 20.97 -15.29 -5.56
C GLU A 342 19.49 -15.71 -5.63
N GLY A 343 19.15 -17.00 -5.48
CA GLY A 343 17.76 -17.46 -5.50
C GLY A 343 16.90 -16.82 -4.40
N ALA A 344 17.42 -16.66 -3.18
CA ALA A 344 16.73 -15.94 -2.11
C ALA A 344 16.53 -14.46 -2.45
N LEU A 345 17.54 -13.79 -3.01
CA LEU A 345 17.45 -12.40 -3.44
C LEU A 345 16.41 -12.22 -4.54
N GLU A 346 16.41 -13.11 -5.55
CA GLU A 346 15.43 -13.11 -6.63
C GLU A 346 14.02 -13.33 -6.11
N TYR A 347 13.84 -14.26 -5.16
CA TYR A 347 12.55 -14.51 -4.54
C TYR A 347 12.03 -13.32 -3.73
N ILE A 348 12.88 -12.72 -2.89
CA ILE A 348 12.52 -11.52 -2.11
C ILE A 348 12.17 -10.36 -3.04
N PHE A 349 12.92 -10.18 -4.14
CA PHE A 349 12.62 -9.16 -5.14
C PHE A 349 11.28 -9.42 -5.83
N ALA A 350 11.01 -10.65 -6.26
CA ALA A 350 9.75 -11.04 -6.91
C ALA A 350 8.54 -10.85 -5.98
N LEU A 351 8.68 -11.20 -4.70
CA LEU A 351 7.63 -11.02 -3.68
C LEU A 351 7.36 -9.54 -3.36
N SER A 352 8.41 -8.71 -3.35
CA SER A 352 8.29 -7.30 -3.01
C SER A 352 8.04 -6.38 -4.20
N ASN A 353 8.33 -6.82 -5.42
CA ASN A 353 8.47 -6.01 -6.64
C ASN A 353 9.41 -4.80 -6.46
N GLY A 354 10.38 -4.88 -5.54
CA GLY A 354 11.24 -3.74 -5.19
C GLY A 354 10.57 -2.68 -4.31
N HIS A 355 9.36 -2.91 -3.80
CA HIS A 355 8.67 -1.97 -2.92
C HIS A 355 9.52 -1.67 -1.66
N PRO A 356 9.94 -0.41 -1.40
CA PRO A 356 10.94 -0.12 -0.36
C PRO A 356 10.56 -0.58 1.05
N GLY A 357 9.32 -0.35 1.46
CA GLY A 357 8.80 -0.88 2.72
C GLY A 357 8.79 -2.41 2.80
N ALA A 358 8.47 -3.10 1.70
CA ALA A 358 8.35 -4.56 1.68
C ALA A 358 9.73 -5.22 1.71
N VAL A 359 10.69 -4.72 0.91
CA VAL A 359 12.08 -5.18 0.89
C VAL A 359 12.68 -5.13 2.30
N THR A 360 12.63 -3.96 2.93
CA THR A 360 13.20 -3.77 4.27
C THR A 360 12.50 -4.63 5.31
N SER A 361 11.16 -4.73 5.26
CA SER A 361 10.40 -5.52 6.22
C SER A 361 10.62 -7.03 6.06
N ILE A 362 10.68 -7.57 4.83
CA ILE A 362 10.90 -9.00 4.57
C ILE A 362 12.28 -9.43 5.05
N VAL A 363 13.33 -8.67 4.70
CA VAL A 363 14.71 -8.97 5.14
C VAL A 363 14.78 -9.01 6.66
N ASP A 364 14.11 -8.07 7.32
CA ASP A 364 14.10 -7.96 8.78
C ASP A 364 13.40 -9.13 9.46
N VAL A 365 12.22 -9.53 8.98
CA VAL A 365 11.50 -10.68 9.58
C VAL A 365 12.20 -12.01 9.30
N LEU A 366 12.89 -12.15 8.15
CA LEU A 366 13.72 -13.32 7.84
C LEU A 366 14.94 -13.38 8.77
N TYR A 367 15.63 -12.27 8.98
CA TYR A 367 16.72 -12.20 9.95
C TYR A 367 16.22 -12.59 11.34
N GLU A 368 15.09 -12.05 11.80
CA GLU A 368 14.51 -12.41 13.10
C GLU A 368 14.14 -13.88 13.23
N ALA A 369 13.58 -14.47 12.17
CA ALA A 369 13.20 -15.88 12.15
C ALA A 369 14.41 -16.81 12.29
N TYR A 370 15.54 -16.47 11.64
CA TYR A 370 16.75 -17.28 11.64
C TYR A 370 17.87 -16.76 12.55
N ARG A 371 17.58 -15.75 13.39
CA ARG A 371 18.60 -15.02 14.17
C ARG A 371 19.45 -15.94 15.04
N GLN A 372 18.83 -16.92 15.70
CA GLN A 372 19.56 -17.83 16.58
C GLN A 372 20.55 -18.70 15.79
N ASP A 373 20.11 -19.26 14.66
CA ASP A 373 20.97 -20.09 13.81
C ASP A 373 22.07 -19.28 13.14
N ILE A 374 21.80 -18.02 12.78
CA ILE A 374 22.80 -17.08 12.29
C ILE A 374 23.82 -16.76 13.39
N LYS A 375 23.36 -16.41 14.59
CA LYS A 375 24.20 -16.05 15.74
C LYS A 375 25.11 -17.20 16.16
N HIS A 376 24.62 -18.44 16.12
CA HIS A 376 25.40 -19.63 16.43
C HIS A 376 26.23 -20.15 15.24
N GLY A 377 26.13 -19.51 14.07
CA GLY A 377 26.88 -19.85 12.87
C GLY A 377 26.42 -21.14 12.19
N HIS A 378 25.24 -21.67 12.55
CA HIS A 378 24.59 -22.80 11.87
C HIS A 378 24.15 -22.40 10.46
N ILE A 379 23.69 -21.16 10.29
CA ILE A 379 23.32 -20.59 8.99
C ILE A 379 24.22 -19.39 8.72
N ARG A 380 25.00 -19.47 7.63
CA ARG A 380 25.81 -18.34 7.12
C ARG A 380 25.20 -17.72 5.88
N THR A 381 24.37 -18.46 5.17
CA THR A 381 23.72 -18.01 3.94
C THR A 381 22.30 -18.53 3.91
N LEU A 382 21.35 -17.60 3.89
CA LEU A 382 19.94 -17.90 3.67
C LEU A 382 19.73 -18.19 2.19
N THR A 383 19.17 -19.37 1.91
CA THR A 383 18.81 -19.83 0.57
C THR A 383 17.35 -19.52 0.26
N GLU A 384 16.96 -19.67 -1.01
CA GLU A 384 15.55 -19.56 -1.43
C GLU A 384 14.64 -20.39 -0.53
N ASP A 385 15.01 -21.63 -0.21
CA ASP A 385 14.25 -22.51 0.68
C ASP A 385 13.97 -21.89 2.05
N HIS A 386 14.94 -21.19 2.64
CA HIS A 386 14.74 -20.55 3.94
C HIS A 386 13.69 -19.44 3.83
N VAL A 387 13.64 -18.74 2.70
CA VAL A 387 12.63 -17.73 2.43
C VAL A 387 11.26 -18.39 2.22
N ILE A 388 11.19 -19.46 1.44
CA ILE A 388 9.94 -20.20 1.19
C ILE A 388 9.38 -20.76 2.48
N TRP A 389 10.17 -21.51 3.25
CA TRP A 389 9.73 -22.13 4.50
C TRP A 389 9.25 -21.11 5.51
N PHE A 390 9.91 -19.95 5.58
CA PHE A 390 9.41 -18.86 6.43
C PHE A 390 8.03 -18.38 5.96
N LEU A 391 7.81 -18.29 4.65
CA LEU A 391 6.56 -17.80 4.06
C LEU A 391 5.42 -18.82 4.06
N GLU A 392 5.70 -20.10 4.28
CA GLU A 392 4.67 -21.15 4.43
C GLU A 392 3.75 -20.88 5.62
N ASP A 393 4.30 -20.37 6.73
CA ASP A 393 3.52 -19.91 7.88
C ASP A 393 3.11 -18.44 7.73
N ALA A 394 2.15 -18.22 6.83
CA ALA A 394 1.60 -16.89 6.55
C ALA A 394 1.12 -16.16 7.82
N ALA A 395 0.60 -16.88 8.82
CA ALA A 395 0.14 -16.27 10.07
C ALA A 395 1.30 -15.65 10.85
N THR A 396 2.38 -16.39 11.06
CA THR A 396 3.59 -15.88 11.72
C THR A 396 4.24 -14.75 10.90
N VAL A 397 4.28 -14.89 9.57
CA VAL A 397 4.84 -13.86 8.68
C VAL A 397 4.09 -12.54 8.85
N PHE A 398 2.77 -12.55 8.71
CA PHE A 398 1.97 -11.33 8.74
C PHE A 398 1.82 -10.75 10.15
N ASP A 399 1.87 -11.57 11.20
CA ASP A 399 2.01 -11.10 12.58
C ASP A 399 3.31 -10.30 12.77
N LYS A 400 4.46 -10.86 12.34
CA LYS A 400 5.75 -10.16 12.42
C LYS A 400 5.77 -8.88 11.58
N LEU A 401 5.21 -8.92 10.37
CA LEU A 401 5.13 -7.75 9.49
C LEU A 401 4.22 -6.64 10.05
N SER A 402 3.29 -6.95 10.94
CA SER A 402 2.36 -5.96 11.54
C SER A 402 3.06 -4.85 12.32
N THR A 403 4.29 -5.11 12.78
CA THR A 403 5.12 -4.15 13.52
C THR A 403 6.06 -3.35 12.62
N ARG A 404 6.08 -3.62 11.31
CA ARG A 404 7.03 -3.04 10.34
C ARG A 404 6.40 -1.92 9.52
N PRO A 405 7.21 -1.06 8.86
CA PRO A 405 6.69 0.04 8.05
C PRO A 405 5.71 -0.36 6.94
N ILE A 406 5.88 -1.56 6.36
CA ILE A 406 5.00 -2.07 5.30
C ILE A 406 3.56 -2.27 5.77
N TYR A 407 3.31 -2.52 7.05
CA TYR A 407 1.96 -2.75 7.55
C TYR A 407 1.00 -1.58 7.27
N ARG A 408 1.55 -0.36 7.15
CA ARG A 408 0.76 0.85 6.85
C ARG A 408 0.19 0.87 5.42
N SER A 409 0.70 0.03 4.52
CA SER A 409 0.18 -0.10 3.15
C SER A 409 -0.79 -1.28 3.00
N PHE A 410 -0.85 -2.19 3.97
CA PHE A 410 -1.77 -3.32 3.91
C PHE A 410 -3.23 -2.91 4.20
N PRO A 411 -4.20 -3.59 3.56
CA PRO A 411 -5.61 -3.45 3.90
C PRO A 411 -5.90 -3.78 5.37
N ASP A 412 -6.67 -2.93 6.04
CA ASP A 412 -7.24 -3.23 7.35
C ASP A 412 -8.58 -3.97 7.14
N ILE A 413 -8.49 -5.29 7.05
CA ILE A 413 -9.63 -6.15 6.68
C ILE A 413 -10.66 -6.22 7.80
N SER A 414 -10.27 -5.95 9.05
CA SER A 414 -11.22 -5.82 10.17
C SER A 414 -12.21 -4.66 9.99
N ARG A 415 -11.86 -3.68 9.14
CA ARG A 415 -12.67 -2.50 8.83
C ARG A 415 -13.23 -2.51 7.42
N ALA A 416 -13.00 -3.58 6.66
CA ALA A 416 -13.49 -3.71 5.30
C ALA A 416 -14.98 -4.04 5.29
N THR A 417 -15.75 -3.30 4.50
CA THR A 417 -17.12 -3.68 4.14
C THR A 417 -17.09 -4.79 3.09
N ASN A 418 -18.23 -5.45 2.85
CA ASN A 418 -18.33 -6.45 1.78
C ASN A 418 -17.88 -5.91 0.41
N GLY A 419 -18.18 -4.64 0.09
CA GLY A 419 -17.74 -3.99 -1.15
C GLY A 419 -16.22 -3.83 -1.25
N ILE A 420 -15.58 -3.39 -0.16
CA ILE A 420 -14.12 -3.24 -0.06
C ILE A 420 -13.44 -4.60 -0.21
N SER A 421 -13.86 -5.60 0.56
CA SER A 421 -13.32 -6.96 0.46
C SER A 421 -13.49 -7.51 -0.95
N ASN A 422 -14.67 -7.33 -1.56
CA ASN A 422 -14.92 -7.80 -2.91
C ASN A 422 -14.02 -7.14 -3.96
N THR A 423 -13.73 -5.85 -3.80
CA THR A 423 -12.82 -5.10 -4.68
C THR A 423 -11.41 -5.65 -4.60
N LEU A 424 -10.88 -5.82 -3.39
CA LEU A 424 -9.53 -6.34 -3.15
C LEU A 424 -9.36 -7.79 -3.66
N CYS A 425 -10.37 -8.64 -3.41
CA CYS A 425 -10.39 -10.00 -3.93
C CYS A 425 -10.37 -10.00 -5.47
N LYS A 426 -11.22 -9.16 -6.09
CA LYS A 426 -11.33 -9.10 -7.56
C LYS A 426 -10.01 -8.67 -8.20
N ILE A 427 -9.31 -7.68 -7.62
CA ILE A 427 -7.98 -7.28 -8.10
C ILE A 427 -6.96 -8.42 -7.93
N THR A 428 -7.02 -9.16 -6.83
CA THR A 428 -6.12 -10.32 -6.61
C THR A 428 -6.38 -11.43 -7.63
N GLU A 429 -7.64 -11.65 -7.99
CA GLU A 429 -8.08 -12.69 -8.94
C GLU A 429 -7.82 -12.31 -10.41
N GLU A 430 -8.02 -11.04 -10.77
CA GLU A 430 -7.92 -10.55 -12.15
C GLU A 430 -6.57 -9.89 -12.46
N GLY A 431 -5.76 -9.60 -11.43
CA GLY A 431 -4.51 -8.84 -11.48
C GLY A 431 -4.74 -7.32 -11.48
N SER A 432 -5.80 -6.88 -12.17
CA SER A 432 -6.25 -5.49 -12.18
C SER A 432 -7.75 -5.40 -12.46
N ILE A 433 -8.38 -4.29 -12.11
CA ILE A 433 -9.78 -4.00 -12.47
C ILE A 433 -9.89 -2.58 -13.04
N PRO A 434 -10.92 -2.25 -13.84
CA PRO A 434 -11.22 -0.87 -14.21
C PRO A 434 -11.38 0.01 -12.97
N PHE A 435 -10.82 1.22 -13.01
CA PHE A 435 -10.91 2.20 -11.94
C PHE A 435 -12.10 3.13 -12.19
N ASP A 436 -13.12 3.03 -11.33
CA ASP A 436 -14.21 4.00 -11.28
C ASP A 436 -14.13 4.80 -9.97
N ILE A 437 -13.93 6.12 -10.09
CA ILE A 437 -13.89 7.03 -8.94
C ILE A 437 -15.23 7.14 -8.20
N ASN A 438 -16.34 6.84 -8.88
CA ASN A 438 -17.67 6.88 -8.29
C ASN A 438 -17.99 5.59 -7.50
N ASP A 439 -17.21 4.52 -7.69
CA ASP A 439 -17.30 3.34 -6.84
C ASP A 439 -16.70 3.66 -5.47
N ALA A 440 -17.54 3.71 -4.45
CA ALA A 440 -17.14 4.05 -3.09
C ALA A 440 -16.09 3.07 -2.50
N SER A 441 -16.09 1.80 -2.91
CA SER A 441 -15.14 0.80 -2.45
C SER A 441 -13.78 0.99 -3.10
N ILE A 442 -13.75 1.23 -4.42
CA ILE A 442 -12.51 1.54 -5.15
C ILE A 442 -11.90 2.84 -4.62
N ASN A 443 -12.70 3.91 -4.54
CA ASN A 443 -12.24 5.21 -4.06
C ASN A 443 -11.69 5.12 -2.62
N PHE A 444 -12.37 4.38 -1.73
CA PHE A 444 -11.88 4.17 -0.37
C PHE A 444 -10.55 3.42 -0.36
N CYS A 445 -10.43 2.30 -1.08
CA CYS A 445 -9.17 1.53 -1.17
C CYS A 445 -8.05 2.41 -1.71
N TYR A 446 -8.34 3.25 -2.70
CA TYR A 446 -7.38 4.13 -3.33
C TYR A 446 -6.87 5.22 -2.38
N GLN A 447 -7.78 5.93 -1.71
CA GLN A 447 -7.42 6.97 -0.74
C GLN A 447 -6.67 6.43 0.49
N LYS A 448 -6.94 5.17 0.86
CA LYS A 448 -6.15 4.46 1.90
C LYS A 448 -4.78 4.00 1.41
N GLY A 449 -4.54 4.03 0.10
CA GLY A 449 -3.30 3.56 -0.51
C GLY A 449 -3.16 2.04 -0.54
N TRP A 450 -4.28 1.32 -0.48
CA TRP A 450 -4.33 -0.14 -0.56
C TRP A 450 -4.28 -0.65 -2.00
N ILE A 451 -4.67 0.20 -2.95
CA ILE A 451 -4.56 -0.02 -4.39
C ILE A 451 -3.90 1.21 -5.02
N HIS A 452 -3.35 1.04 -6.23
CA HIS A 452 -2.75 2.10 -7.02
C HIS A 452 -3.49 2.26 -8.35
N ARG A 453 -3.68 3.51 -8.78
CA ARG A 453 -4.36 3.86 -10.03
C ARG A 453 -3.33 4.08 -11.15
N VAL A 454 -3.49 3.38 -12.26
CA VAL A 454 -2.62 3.46 -13.45
C VAL A 454 -3.44 3.93 -14.63
N ALA A 455 -2.91 4.87 -15.43
CA ALA A 455 -3.53 5.29 -16.69
C ALA A 455 -2.99 4.42 -17.83
N LEU A 456 -3.88 3.76 -18.57
CA LEU A 456 -3.56 2.91 -19.73
C LEU A 456 -4.52 3.25 -20.88
N ASP A 457 -3.96 3.73 -22.00
CA ASP A 457 -4.68 3.90 -23.28
C ASP A 457 -6.06 4.59 -23.19
N GLY A 458 -6.19 5.57 -22.30
CA GLY A 458 -7.41 6.36 -22.11
C GLY A 458 -8.33 5.88 -20.98
N ASP A 459 -8.09 4.70 -20.44
CA ASP A 459 -8.78 4.15 -19.27
C ASP A 459 -7.86 4.15 -18.05
N ASP A 460 -8.46 4.16 -16.86
CA ASP A 460 -7.72 3.96 -15.62
C ASP A 460 -8.01 2.58 -15.05
N ILE A 461 -6.99 1.93 -14.50
CA ILE A 461 -7.12 0.65 -13.80
C ILE A 461 -6.60 0.76 -12.37
N ALA A 462 -7.10 -0.13 -11.52
CA ALA A 462 -6.62 -0.36 -10.16
C ALA A 462 -5.77 -1.63 -10.11
N VAL A 463 -4.59 -1.52 -9.49
CA VAL A 463 -3.68 -2.65 -9.21
C VAL A 463 -3.29 -2.68 -7.74
N LEU A 464 -2.81 -3.83 -7.27
CA LEU A 464 -2.21 -3.94 -5.94
C LEU A 464 -0.76 -3.41 -5.94
N PRO A 465 -0.25 -2.90 -4.81
CA PRO A 465 1.06 -2.26 -4.80
C PRO A 465 2.24 -3.23 -4.98
N SER A 466 2.13 -4.47 -4.51
CA SER A 466 3.14 -5.53 -4.75
C SER A 466 2.56 -6.93 -4.53
N ARG A 467 3.28 -7.98 -4.94
CA ARG A 467 2.89 -9.39 -4.75
C ARG A 467 2.72 -9.75 -3.27
N LEU A 468 3.46 -9.10 -2.37
CA LEU A 468 3.25 -9.23 -0.93
C LEU A 468 1.84 -8.76 -0.49
N HIS A 469 1.28 -7.73 -1.14
CA HIS A 469 -0.09 -7.27 -0.87
C HIS A 469 -1.12 -8.30 -1.35
N GLU A 470 -0.90 -8.91 -2.51
CA GLU A 470 -1.73 -10.04 -3.00
C GLU A 470 -1.71 -11.16 -1.96
N LYS A 471 -0.52 -11.60 -1.51
CA LYS A 471 -0.39 -12.65 -0.48
C LYS A 471 -1.05 -12.29 0.85
N TYR A 472 -1.01 -11.03 1.27
CA TYR A 472 -1.69 -10.58 2.48
C TYR A 472 -3.22 -10.66 2.36
N ILE A 473 -3.76 -10.30 1.19
CA ILE A 473 -5.20 -10.41 0.92
C ILE A 473 -5.61 -11.88 0.83
N GLU A 474 -4.86 -12.71 0.09
CA GLU A 474 -5.05 -14.17 0.02
C GLU A 474 -5.09 -14.79 1.42
N TYR A 475 -4.10 -14.48 2.27
CA TYR A 475 -4.04 -14.94 3.66
C TYR A 475 -5.27 -14.50 4.45
N SER A 476 -5.60 -13.22 4.39
CA SER A 476 -6.66 -12.65 5.22
C SER A 476 -8.04 -13.18 4.83
N ILE A 477 -8.30 -13.40 3.54
CA ILE A 477 -9.51 -14.09 3.07
C ILE A 477 -9.46 -15.56 3.47
N GLY A 478 -8.29 -16.20 3.35
CA GLY A 478 -8.05 -17.58 3.75
C GLY A 478 -8.31 -17.86 5.23
N THR A 479 -8.15 -16.86 6.12
CA THR A 479 -8.53 -17.00 7.54
C THR A 479 -10.03 -17.18 7.76
N MET A 480 -10.88 -16.89 6.76
CA MET A 480 -12.31 -17.25 6.79
C MET A 480 -12.52 -18.76 6.67
N SER A 481 -11.56 -19.49 6.09
CA SER A 481 -11.46 -20.95 5.90
C SER A 481 -12.80 -21.61 5.61
N LEU A 482 -13.27 -21.49 4.37
CA LEU A 482 -14.46 -22.20 3.91
C LEU A 482 -14.08 -23.60 3.40
N PRO A 483 -14.91 -24.62 3.65
CA PRO A 483 -14.70 -25.93 3.06
C PRO A 483 -14.92 -25.89 1.55
N LEU A 484 -14.19 -26.73 0.82
CA LEU A 484 -14.44 -26.99 -0.59
C LEU A 484 -15.91 -27.42 -0.75
N PRO A 485 -16.68 -26.83 -1.68
CA PRO A 485 -18.09 -27.17 -1.84
C PRO A 485 -18.29 -28.68 -2.03
N ALA A 486 -19.23 -29.28 -1.29
CA ALA A 486 -19.46 -30.73 -1.26
C ALA A 486 -19.76 -31.36 -2.64
N ARG A 487 -20.17 -30.55 -3.62
CA ARG A 487 -20.33 -30.99 -5.01
C ARG A 487 -19.01 -31.40 -5.67
N PHE A 488 -17.87 -30.92 -5.18
CA PHE A 488 -16.54 -31.29 -5.66
C PHE A 488 -16.03 -32.51 -4.90
N ASP A 489 -16.55 -33.66 -5.28
CA ASP A 489 -16.21 -34.99 -4.77
C ASP A 489 -14.96 -35.59 -5.43
N SER A 490 -14.48 -35.01 -6.53
CA SER A 490 -13.35 -35.49 -7.32
C SER A 490 -12.59 -34.35 -7.99
N LEU A 491 -11.27 -34.49 -8.07
CA LEU A 491 -10.38 -33.51 -8.69
C LEU A 491 -10.73 -33.25 -10.17
N PRO A 492 -11.02 -34.28 -11.00
CA PRO A 492 -11.51 -34.08 -12.36
C PRO A 492 -12.75 -33.18 -12.47
N LYS A 493 -13.73 -33.34 -11.59
CA LYS A 493 -14.97 -32.55 -11.63
C LYS A 493 -14.69 -31.08 -11.37
N LEU A 494 -13.90 -30.79 -10.34
CA LEU A 494 -13.44 -29.45 -10.02
C LEU A 494 -12.69 -28.82 -11.20
N CYS A 495 -11.69 -29.51 -11.76
CA CYS A 495 -10.87 -28.98 -12.86
C CYS A 495 -11.69 -28.69 -14.12
N LYS A 496 -12.65 -29.55 -14.49
CA LYS A 496 -13.55 -29.30 -15.63
C LYS A 496 -14.40 -28.05 -15.44
N GLU A 497 -14.97 -27.86 -14.24
CA GLU A 497 -15.75 -26.66 -13.93
C GLU A 497 -14.86 -25.41 -13.95
N ILE A 498 -13.65 -25.46 -13.37
CA ILE A 498 -12.70 -24.33 -13.41
C ILE A 498 -12.33 -23.95 -14.85
N LEU A 499 -11.93 -24.92 -15.66
CA LEU A 499 -11.55 -24.69 -17.06
C LEU A 499 -12.70 -24.10 -17.88
N SER A 500 -13.95 -24.51 -17.60
CA SER A 500 -15.14 -23.95 -18.25
C SER A 500 -15.42 -22.47 -17.90
N LYS A 501 -14.72 -21.93 -16.90
CA LYS A 501 -14.84 -20.54 -16.45
C LYS A 501 -13.71 -19.64 -16.91
N PHE A 502 -12.77 -20.15 -17.70
CA PHE A 502 -11.69 -19.32 -18.26
C PHE A 502 -12.27 -18.18 -19.12
N SER A 503 -11.69 -16.99 -18.99
CA SER A 503 -12.15 -15.77 -19.64
C SER A 503 -11.39 -15.55 -20.93
N ILE A 504 -12.12 -15.38 -22.04
CA ILE A 504 -11.54 -15.13 -23.37
C ILE A 504 -10.68 -13.87 -23.32
N MET A 505 -11.22 -12.78 -22.74
CA MET A 505 -10.55 -11.50 -22.67
C MET A 505 -9.25 -11.57 -21.86
N ASN A 506 -9.26 -12.25 -20.70
CA ASN A 506 -8.05 -12.38 -19.89
C ASN A 506 -6.97 -13.21 -20.58
N LEU A 507 -7.36 -14.29 -21.26
CA LEU A 507 -6.43 -15.10 -22.04
C LEU A 507 -5.80 -14.25 -23.17
N ARG A 508 -6.59 -13.50 -23.93
CA ARG A 508 -6.09 -12.61 -25.00
C ARG A 508 -5.16 -11.52 -24.46
N HIS A 509 -5.60 -10.77 -23.46
CA HIS A 509 -4.82 -9.67 -22.88
C HIS A 509 -3.48 -10.15 -22.33
N SER A 510 -3.39 -11.39 -21.84
CA SER A 510 -2.11 -11.98 -21.40
C SER A 510 -1.14 -12.18 -22.55
N VAL A 511 -1.60 -12.66 -23.72
CA VAL A 511 -0.75 -12.85 -24.91
C VAL A 511 -0.34 -11.52 -25.54
N GLU A 512 -1.22 -10.52 -25.49
CA GLU A 512 -0.95 -9.17 -25.99
C GLU A 512 -0.04 -8.36 -25.04
N GLY A 513 0.33 -8.90 -23.88
CA GLY A 513 1.11 -8.17 -22.86
C GLY A 513 0.35 -7.00 -22.23
N ARG A 514 -0.99 -6.97 -22.38
CA ARG A 514 -1.87 -5.92 -21.87
C ARG A 514 -2.36 -6.18 -20.45
N LYS A 515 -2.18 -7.40 -19.93
CA LYS A 515 -2.58 -7.73 -18.56
C LYS A 515 -1.59 -7.15 -17.57
N MET A 516 -2.05 -6.20 -16.77
CA MET A 516 -1.27 -5.64 -15.66
C MET A 516 -1.51 -6.42 -14.37
N SER A 517 -0.50 -6.41 -13.51
CA SER A 517 -0.50 -7.05 -12.19
C SER A 517 -0.01 -6.06 -11.13
N SER A 518 0.32 -6.57 -9.95
CA SER A 518 0.85 -5.76 -8.87
C SER A 518 2.08 -4.96 -9.28
N ALA A 519 2.29 -3.86 -8.56
CA ALA A 519 3.33 -2.87 -8.83
C ALA A 519 3.23 -2.22 -10.22
N SER A 520 2.08 -2.31 -10.90
CA SER A 520 1.89 -1.77 -12.25
C SER A 520 2.87 -2.36 -13.25
N GLN A 521 3.10 -3.67 -13.16
CA GLN A 521 3.96 -4.40 -14.09
C GLN A 521 3.13 -5.28 -15.03
N PRO A 522 3.54 -5.42 -16.30
CA PRO A 522 2.95 -6.40 -17.20
C PRO A 522 3.12 -7.81 -16.61
N ARG A 523 2.06 -8.62 -16.68
CA ARG A 523 2.11 -10.01 -16.28
C ARG A 523 2.83 -10.82 -17.38
N PRO A 524 3.82 -11.67 -17.03
CA PRO A 524 4.46 -12.54 -18.01
C PRO A 524 3.44 -13.48 -18.64
N VAL A 525 3.61 -13.75 -19.93
CA VAL A 525 2.68 -14.60 -20.69
C VAL A 525 2.69 -16.03 -20.16
N GLU A 526 3.80 -16.46 -19.56
CA GLU A 526 3.99 -17.76 -18.94
C GLU A 526 2.96 -18.04 -17.84
N ALA A 527 2.50 -17.00 -17.12
CA ALA A 527 1.52 -17.12 -16.04
C ALA A 527 0.05 -17.12 -16.51
N GLN A 528 -0.20 -16.98 -17.82
CA GLN A 528 -1.55 -16.82 -18.42
C GLN A 528 -2.56 -17.86 -17.91
N TYR A 529 -2.18 -19.14 -17.89
CA TYR A 529 -3.09 -20.23 -17.56
C TYR A 529 -3.19 -20.46 -16.04
N GLN A 530 -2.10 -20.26 -15.30
CA GLN A 530 -2.08 -20.30 -13.84
C GLN A 530 -2.97 -19.22 -13.25
N ASP A 531 -2.87 -17.98 -13.74
CA ASP A 531 -3.72 -16.89 -13.27
C ASP A 531 -5.20 -17.18 -13.56
N GLU A 532 -5.53 -17.67 -14.76
CA GLU A 532 -6.92 -18.02 -15.11
C GLU A 532 -7.45 -19.21 -14.32
N PHE A 533 -6.59 -20.19 -14.01
CA PHE A 533 -6.96 -21.30 -13.13
C PHE A 533 -7.26 -20.81 -11.72
N TYR A 534 -6.42 -19.94 -11.17
CA TYR A 534 -6.63 -19.34 -9.85
C TYR A 534 -7.91 -18.50 -9.80
N ARG A 535 -8.17 -17.66 -10.82
CA ARG A 535 -9.40 -16.89 -10.95
C ARG A 535 -10.63 -17.81 -11.06
N GLY A 536 -10.56 -18.81 -11.94
CA GLY A 536 -11.62 -19.80 -12.14
C GLY A 536 -11.90 -20.61 -10.87
N PHE A 537 -10.86 -20.99 -10.12
CA PHE A 537 -10.99 -21.65 -8.82
C PHE A 537 -11.79 -20.80 -7.85
N ASN A 538 -11.42 -19.53 -7.66
CA ASN A 538 -12.14 -18.65 -6.74
C ASN A 538 -13.60 -18.41 -7.17
N HIS A 539 -13.88 -18.38 -8.48
CA HIS A 539 -15.24 -18.29 -9.01
C HIS A 539 -16.06 -19.57 -8.77
N VAL A 540 -15.45 -20.74 -8.90
CA VAL A 540 -16.12 -22.05 -8.86
C VAL A 540 -16.23 -22.60 -7.43
N ALA A 541 -15.13 -22.58 -6.68
CA ALA A 541 -15.07 -23.06 -5.29
C ALA A 541 -15.60 -22.00 -4.30
N GLY A 542 -15.41 -20.72 -4.62
CA GLY A 542 -15.75 -19.59 -3.74
C GLY A 542 -14.53 -19.05 -2.99
N ARG A 543 -14.54 -17.74 -2.76
CA ARG A 543 -13.51 -17.04 -1.98
C ARG A 543 -13.43 -17.59 -0.55
N GLY A 544 -12.21 -17.81 -0.05
CA GLY A 544 -11.97 -18.36 1.29
C GLY A 544 -11.83 -19.88 1.33
N VAL A 545 -12.08 -20.58 0.21
CA VAL A 545 -11.63 -21.97 0.06
C VAL A 545 -10.13 -21.98 -0.17
N LEU A 546 -9.40 -22.74 0.64
CA LEU A 546 -7.94 -22.74 0.63
C LEU A 546 -7.39 -23.41 -0.64
N ILE A 547 -6.57 -22.65 -1.36
CA ILE A 547 -5.69 -23.13 -2.43
C ILE A 547 -4.32 -22.48 -2.23
N SER A 548 -3.28 -23.29 -2.18
CA SER A 548 -1.90 -22.82 -2.12
C SER A 548 -1.36 -22.77 -3.55
N SER A 549 -0.99 -21.58 -4.01
CA SER A 549 -0.18 -21.41 -5.21
C SER A 549 1.29 -21.63 -4.86
N GLU A 550 1.99 -22.44 -5.65
CA GLU A 550 3.43 -22.71 -5.50
C GLU A 550 3.80 -23.45 -4.19
N TRP A 551 3.06 -24.50 -3.85
CA TRP A 551 3.30 -25.29 -2.63
C TRP A 551 4.54 -26.19 -2.75
N SER A 552 5.43 -26.14 -1.76
CA SER A 552 6.57 -27.05 -1.60
C SER A 552 6.68 -27.60 -0.18
N ARG A 553 7.44 -28.69 -0.01
CA ARG A 553 7.89 -29.18 1.30
C ARG A 553 9.40 -29.31 1.44
N THR A 554 10.12 -29.21 0.34
CA THR A 554 11.57 -29.40 0.23
C THR A 554 12.13 -28.49 -0.84
N LYS A 555 13.46 -28.36 -0.86
CA LYS A 555 14.24 -27.36 -1.59
C LYS A 555 14.05 -27.31 -3.10
N ASP A 556 13.57 -28.39 -3.71
CA ASP A 556 13.66 -28.50 -5.16
C ASP A 556 12.33 -28.31 -5.91
N SER A 557 11.14 -28.44 -5.32
CA SER A 557 9.85 -28.49 -6.09
C SER A 557 8.69 -27.71 -5.53
N ARG A 558 8.09 -26.89 -6.38
CA ARG A 558 6.77 -26.30 -6.19
C ARG A 558 5.80 -26.80 -7.25
N VAL A 559 4.66 -27.31 -6.82
CA VAL A 559 3.52 -27.55 -7.72
C VAL A 559 2.78 -26.24 -7.94
N ASP A 560 2.15 -26.07 -9.10
CA ASP A 560 1.40 -24.85 -9.38
C ASP A 560 0.29 -24.61 -8.35
N PHE A 561 -0.51 -25.64 -8.05
CA PHE A 561 -1.56 -25.55 -7.04
C PHE A 561 -1.69 -26.78 -6.15
N TYR A 562 -2.00 -26.54 -4.88
CA TYR A 562 -2.34 -27.55 -3.89
C TYR A 562 -3.61 -27.17 -3.13
N ILE A 563 -4.57 -28.10 -3.00
CA ILE A 563 -5.81 -27.92 -2.23
C ILE A 563 -5.70 -28.74 -0.95
N PRO A 564 -5.41 -28.11 0.22
CA PRO A 564 -5.06 -28.84 1.44
C PRO A 564 -6.15 -29.76 1.97
N GLU A 565 -7.43 -29.36 1.89
CA GLU A 565 -8.54 -30.14 2.44
C GLU A 565 -8.64 -31.54 1.83
N LYS A 566 -8.40 -31.65 0.52
CA LYS A 566 -8.49 -32.90 -0.24
C LYS A 566 -7.12 -33.47 -0.62
N LYS A 567 -6.04 -32.80 -0.23
CA LYS A 567 -4.66 -33.10 -0.63
C LYS A 567 -4.52 -33.29 -2.15
N TRP A 568 -5.16 -32.41 -2.91
CA TRP A 568 -5.13 -32.47 -4.37
C TRP A 568 -4.03 -31.58 -4.92
N VAL A 569 -3.33 -32.09 -5.93
CA VAL A 569 -2.27 -31.37 -6.65
C VAL A 569 -2.68 -31.11 -8.10
N ILE A 570 -2.44 -29.89 -8.58
CA ILE A 570 -2.65 -29.51 -9.97
C ILE A 570 -1.36 -28.90 -10.50
N GLU A 571 -0.90 -29.41 -11.64
CA GLU A 571 0.22 -28.87 -12.42
C GLU A 571 -0.30 -28.37 -13.78
N LEU A 572 0.06 -27.17 -14.18
CA LEU A 572 -0.33 -26.57 -15.46
C LEU A 572 0.89 -26.43 -16.37
N LEU A 573 0.74 -26.91 -17.60
CA LEU A 573 1.77 -26.76 -18.64
C LEU A 573 1.28 -25.79 -19.71
N ARG A 574 2.25 -25.25 -20.46
CA ARG A 574 1.99 -24.33 -21.57
C ARG A 574 2.53 -24.93 -22.86
N ASN A 575 1.71 -24.96 -23.90
CA ASN A 575 2.09 -25.28 -25.28
C ASN A 575 2.90 -26.58 -25.41
N HIS A 576 2.51 -27.62 -24.67
CA HIS A 576 3.20 -28.92 -24.67
C HIS A 576 4.66 -28.87 -24.20
N ASP A 577 5.07 -27.81 -23.48
CA ASP A 577 6.43 -27.70 -22.99
C ASP A 577 6.72 -28.80 -21.96
N LYS A 578 7.79 -29.55 -22.21
CA LYS A 578 8.37 -30.56 -21.28
C LYS A 578 7.37 -31.53 -20.64
N VAL A 579 6.30 -31.92 -21.34
CA VAL A 579 5.24 -32.80 -20.80
C VAL A 579 5.80 -34.10 -20.19
N ASP A 580 6.74 -34.77 -20.86
CA ASP A 580 7.36 -36.01 -20.35
C ASP A 580 8.17 -35.78 -19.07
N GLU A 581 8.81 -34.61 -18.92
CA GLU A 581 9.56 -34.23 -17.73
C GLU A 581 8.62 -34.08 -16.53
N HIS A 582 7.52 -33.33 -16.68
CA HIS A 582 6.54 -33.13 -15.60
C HIS A 582 5.82 -34.43 -15.24
N ILE A 583 5.49 -35.30 -16.21
CA ILE A 583 4.97 -36.65 -15.91
C ILE A 583 5.97 -37.41 -15.05
N SER A 584 7.26 -37.40 -15.43
CA SER A 584 8.32 -38.12 -14.72
C SER A 584 8.50 -37.66 -13.29
N GLN A 585 8.18 -36.40 -12.96
CA GLN A 585 8.22 -35.89 -11.59
C GLN A 585 7.26 -36.62 -10.64
N PHE A 586 6.14 -37.17 -11.11
CA PHE A 586 5.20 -37.96 -10.29
C PHE A 586 5.51 -39.47 -10.27
N LYS A 587 6.47 -39.94 -11.07
CA LYS A 587 6.86 -41.36 -11.18
C LYS A 587 7.96 -41.74 -10.20
N GLU A 588 8.24 -43.03 -10.07
CA GLU A 588 9.30 -43.50 -9.17
C GLU A 588 10.65 -42.85 -9.49
N GLY A 589 11.35 -42.37 -8.45
CA GLY A 589 12.56 -41.54 -8.59
C GLY A 589 12.29 -40.08 -8.97
N GLY A 590 11.04 -39.75 -9.30
CA GLY A 590 10.55 -38.41 -9.54
C GLY A 590 10.37 -37.59 -8.27
N LYS A 591 10.34 -36.29 -8.47
CA LYS A 591 10.37 -35.24 -7.46
C LYS A 591 9.16 -35.23 -6.50
N TYR A 592 7.96 -35.45 -7.04
CA TYR A 592 6.69 -35.47 -6.29
C TYR A 592 6.32 -36.88 -5.80
N HIS A 593 7.03 -37.91 -6.25
CA HIS A 593 6.74 -39.29 -5.87
C HIS A 593 6.84 -39.59 -4.37
N PRO A 594 7.78 -39.01 -3.59
CA PRO A 594 7.77 -39.15 -2.14
C PRO A 594 6.45 -38.69 -1.51
N TRP A 595 5.83 -37.63 -2.03
CA TRP A 595 4.58 -37.10 -1.48
C TRP A 595 3.40 -38.06 -1.68
N LEU A 596 3.41 -38.80 -2.79
CA LEU A 596 2.45 -39.88 -3.05
C LEU A 596 2.68 -41.06 -2.09
N LYS A 597 3.94 -41.44 -1.84
CA LYS A 597 4.28 -42.53 -0.90
C LYS A 597 3.90 -42.19 0.54
N GLU A 598 4.00 -40.92 0.93
CA GLU A 598 3.69 -40.43 2.28
C GLU A 598 2.20 -40.08 2.50
N ASN A 599 1.32 -40.34 1.52
CA ASN A 599 -0.11 -39.95 1.56
C ASN A 599 -0.34 -38.45 1.83
N MET A 600 0.60 -37.62 1.35
CA MET A 600 0.51 -36.17 1.38
C MET A 600 -0.27 -35.63 0.18
N VAL A 601 -0.34 -36.43 -0.89
CA VAL A 601 -1.12 -36.15 -2.09
C VAL A 601 -2.05 -37.34 -2.32
N GLU A 602 -3.35 -37.10 -2.22
CA GLU A 602 -4.38 -38.13 -2.43
C GLU A 602 -4.77 -38.25 -3.90
N ASP A 603 -4.79 -37.11 -4.61
CA ASP A 603 -5.03 -37.09 -6.04
C ASP A 603 -4.22 -35.97 -6.73
N TRP A 604 -3.94 -36.16 -8.01
CA TRP A 604 -3.17 -35.19 -8.79
C TRP A 604 -3.53 -35.23 -10.27
N ILE A 605 -3.32 -34.10 -10.94
CA ILE A 605 -3.58 -33.95 -12.36
C ILE A 605 -2.58 -33.00 -13.01
N ILE A 606 -2.20 -33.31 -14.25
CA ILE A 606 -1.44 -32.40 -15.12
C ILE A 606 -2.39 -31.91 -16.21
N ILE A 607 -2.49 -30.60 -16.39
CA ILE A 607 -3.31 -29.99 -17.44
C ILE A 607 -2.39 -29.20 -18.36
N ASP A 608 -2.20 -29.70 -19.56
CA ASP A 608 -1.41 -29.07 -20.60
C ASP A 608 -2.30 -28.13 -21.43
N CYS A 609 -2.11 -26.83 -21.24
CA CYS A 609 -2.86 -25.76 -21.88
C CYS A 609 -2.14 -25.30 -23.15
N ALA A 610 -2.81 -25.39 -24.29
CA ALA A 610 -2.24 -25.03 -25.58
C ALA A 610 -3.28 -24.46 -26.54
N THR A 611 -2.83 -23.87 -27.66
CA THR A 611 -3.71 -23.45 -28.77
C THR A 611 -3.76 -24.46 -29.92
N SER A 612 -3.08 -25.60 -29.75
CA SER A 612 -3.05 -26.72 -30.69
C SER A 612 -3.13 -28.05 -29.97
N LEU A 613 -3.51 -29.11 -30.69
CA LEU A 613 -3.44 -30.48 -30.18
C LEU A 613 -1.99 -30.99 -30.15
N PRO A 614 -1.62 -31.84 -29.16
CA PRO A 614 -0.30 -32.45 -29.12
C PRO A 614 -0.09 -33.41 -30.30
N THR A 615 1.15 -33.49 -30.77
CA THR A 615 1.52 -34.34 -31.92
C THR A 615 1.46 -35.84 -31.60
N LYS A 616 1.71 -36.22 -30.34
CA LYS A 616 1.69 -37.61 -29.85
C LYS A 616 0.71 -37.79 -28.70
N GLY A 617 0.35 -39.04 -28.42
CA GLY A 617 -0.32 -39.42 -27.16
C GLY A 617 0.69 -39.74 -26.07
N PHE A 618 0.24 -39.74 -24.82
CA PHE A 618 1.06 -40.00 -23.63
C PHE A 618 0.50 -41.20 -22.85
N SER A 619 1.36 -41.87 -22.08
CA SER A 619 0.96 -43.03 -21.28
C SER A 619 0.30 -42.67 -19.96
N GLU A 620 0.39 -41.42 -19.51
CA GLU A 620 -0.10 -40.97 -18.20
C GLU A 620 -1.61 -40.68 -18.21
N PRO A 621 -2.47 -41.51 -17.57
CA PRO A 621 -3.91 -41.28 -17.55
C PRO A 621 -4.36 -39.98 -16.84
N ARG A 622 -3.52 -39.41 -15.96
CA ARG A 622 -3.78 -38.16 -15.23
C ARG A 622 -3.30 -36.90 -15.99
N LEU A 623 -2.97 -37.03 -17.27
CA LEU A 623 -2.68 -35.91 -18.16
C LEU A 623 -3.92 -35.55 -18.99
N TRP A 624 -4.30 -34.28 -18.96
CA TRP A 624 -5.27 -33.68 -19.86
C TRP A 624 -4.63 -32.65 -20.77
N HIS A 625 -5.19 -32.50 -21.98
CA HIS A 625 -4.83 -31.43 -22.91
C HIS A 625 -6.02 -30.48 -23.04
N ALA A 626 -5.88 -29.27 -22.51
CA ALA A 626 -6.83 -28.18 -22.65
C ALA A 626 -6.46 -27.34 -23.88
N VAL A 627 -7.16 -27.56 -24.98
CA VAL A 627 -6.86 -26.92 -26.26
C VAL A 627 -7.83 -25.75 -26.50
N PHE A 628 -7.30 -24.54 -26.50
CA PHE A 628 -8.04 -23.31 -26.74
C PHE A 628 -7.98 -22.95 -28.22
N ILE A 629 -9.09 -23.07 -28.92
CA ILE A 629 -9.20 -22.81 -30.36
C ILE A 629 -10.08 -21.60 -30.64
N ASN A 630 -10.13 -21.19 -31.91
CA ASN A 630 -10.96 -20.06 -32.37
C ASN A 630 -10.70 -18.80 -31.54
N ASP A 631 -9.42 -18.44 -31.38
CA ASP A 631 -8.99 -17.28 -30.59
C ASP A 631 -9.56 -17.31 -29.16
N TYR A 632 -9.33 -18.43 -28.47
CA TYR A 632 -9.76 -18.75 -27.11
C TYR A 632 -11.28 -18.84 -26.87
N SER A 633 -12.13 -18.68 -27.90
CA SER A 633 -13.58 -18.71 -27.73
C SER A 633 -14.16 -20.12 -27.50
N GLU A 634 -13.39 -21.16 -27.80
CA GLU A 634 -13.77 -22.54 -27.54
C GLU A 634 -12.62 -23.29 -26.86
N LEU A 635 -12.96 -24.01 -25.80
CA LEU A 635 -12.09 -24.95 -25.11
C LEU A 635 -12.50 -26.38 -25.46
N GLN A 636 -11.55 -27.15 -25.97
CA GLN A 636 -11.68 -28.59 -26.16
C GLN A 636 -10.72 -29.31 -25.22
N LEU A 637 -11.26 -30.14 -24.32
CA LEU A 637 -10.48 -30.91 -23.36
C LEU A 637 -10.34 -32.34 -23.86
N TYR A 638 -9.10 -32.82 -23.93
CA TYR A 638 -8.76 -34.18 -24.35
C TYR A 638 -8.05 -34.94 -23.24
N ASN A 639 -8.23 -36.25 -23.21
CA ASN A 639 -7.40 -37.11 -22.36
C ASN A 639 -6.01 -37.34 -22.97
N HIS A 640 -5.15 -38.04 -22.23
CA HIS A 640 -3.79 -38.43 -22.64
C HIS A 640 -3.68 -39.21 -23.97
N GLN A 641 -4.77 -39.81 -24.45
CA GLN A 641 -4.85 -40.52 -25.74
C GLN A 641 -5.47 -39.68 -26.85
N LYS A 642 -5.69 -38.38 -26.61
CA LYS A 642 -6.33 -37.44 -27.53
C LYS A 642 -7.81 -37.77 -27.81
N ALA A 643 -8.48 -38.48 -26.91
CA ALA A 643 -9.93 -38.65 -26.95
C ALA A 643 -10.61 -37.42 -26.33
N LEU A 644 -11.57 -36.82 -27.05
CA LEU A 644 -12.31 -35.65 -26.60
C LEU A 644 -13.17 -36.00 -25.38
N MET A 645 -13.01 -35.21 -24.31
CA MET A 645 -13.72 -35.38 -23.04
C MET A 645 -14.84 -34.35 -22.84
N MET A 646 -14.64 -33.13 -23.33
CA MET A 646 -15.61 -32.04 -23.33
C MET A 646 -15.23 -30.97 -24.36
N SER A 647 -16.22 -30.28 -24.90
CA SER A 647 -16.06 -29.02 -25.63
C SER A 647 -16.99 -27.99 -25.00
N VAL A 648 -16.49 -26.77 -24.80
CA VAL A 648 -17.20 -25.67 -24.15
C VAL A 648 -16.91 -24.37 -24.88
N HIS A 649 -17.96 -23.62 -25.19
CA HIS A 649 -17.81 -22.21 -25.57
C HIS A 649 -17.53 -21.39 -24.32
N LEU A 650 -16.40 -20.67 -24.35
CA LEU A 650 -16.01 -19.79 -23.26
C LEU A 650 -16.74 -18.44 -23.38
N HIS A 651 -16.80 -17.74 -22.26
CA HIS A 651 -17.43 -16.43 -22.15
C HIS A 651 -16.52 -15.49 -21.36
N ASN A 652 -16.79 -14.18 -21.43
CA ASN A 652 -16.08 -13.18 -20.64
C ASN A 652 -16.60 -13.12 -19.21
#